data_AF-A0A2V5LAY9-F1
#
_entry.id   AF-A0A2V5LAY9-F1
#
_cell.length_a   1.000
_cell.length_b   1.000
_cell.length_c   1.000
_cell.angle_alpha   90.00
_cell.angle_beta   90.00
_cell.angle_gamma   90.00
#
_symmetry.space_group_name_H-M   'P 1'
#
loop_
_entity.id
_entity.type
_entity.pdbx_description
1 polymer ?
#
loop_
_entity_poly.entity_id
_entity_poly.type
_entity_poly.pdbx_seq_one_letter_code
_entity_poly.pdbx_strand_id
1 'polypeptide(L)'
;MTVMPGPFTHIYTARRVSELMANQEGFTSDFIRDMDGPLLDIQQLDPDLLAGLEPAECAAKMQAWPKFTALGSNGPDLFFFLQDYNNIAIPCDEIMLAMSLMYYLDDQGRLDDPYAGLVDILGEVSQTWAAILRFIIKLDQLWKKFMAVWNATIGPIVDAAGKVIDDLTGGLLRTLGQAFTELANDLLALAAEEILSEGDVFGWFSLKMRKGFDEQAFLWSDMTHYRRTSMVPARMIAHARDMLRSDDAATREHADQLIAFALGWVCHVGTDVVAHSFVNEQCGGPFRTHWQRHHLIENHIDAFNYEQTKPGGLLPADEFCGFQDTYPGLNQSALYFALQIPQGIDGLPQAAKQGALRQPLPEGDDQASQNQRKALLDTDGALPPWLAETIVQVFIEVYAHPSEGGLVDLENKLGEGDQPHPRNLLGQPFQDGLHLGTSLIGKWLGILGVDNAGMALDDIRKQIAPDAPFTVPEGFPMPWEVQAAYRFMLSWFKRSYVSQFDMDKPQRPTVFTPPASDLNNLGNDFSGPPDFSGVNPNDDPLSQLCEAIASILDWANKVLQDAGQFIYDLVKTAASAGTWPVREAIYDGIIEPAWEVCENLRRVLVHMGYLMPQSGENWPDGELRKPSEIDLELITLGHTVDSAFKQALAAAWDPLGNLDSDPALTDEGLRDPIDALNPWLPVRTTKGQKPPNFGGIANDDAVEYQRPWAFPDRTNDPDPKKAGNYLEAPLTAAGPYPQDTMPNRLLSTTAPTSNAARVDYEGAGCPSDTDSHNSQYIQHPSRGQRGESMNPLGDPAVFSAYLIGQIANNPRFIANFNLDADRGYAYLCWDWDRMKAGQDAPKDGQLHPFPPPVVWPEGADAWVRPDPVPVDTDPQYANPLPLQLHYPGRECNVQSEPRIQ
;
A
#
# COMPACT_ATOMS: atom_id res chain seq x y z
N MET A 1 2.53 3.01 10.73
CA MET A 1 2.32 1.95 9.73
C MET A 1 1.04 2.23 8.98
N THR A 2 1.20 2.95 7.89
CA THR A 2 0.25 3.06 6.79
C THR A 2 0.14 1.70 6.10
N VAL A 3 -0.95 1.36 5.42
CA VAL A 3 -1.01 0.05 4.76
C VAL A 3 -0.20 0.08 3.46
N MET A 4 0.50 -1.03 3.12
CA MET A 4 1.13 -1.14 1.80
C MET A 4 0.02 -1.38 0.77
N PRO A 5 -0.05 -0.57 -0.29
CA PRO A 5 -1.11 -0.69 -1.28
C PRO A 5 -0.78 -1.72 -2.36
N GLY A 6 -1.83 -2.34 -2.93
CA GLY A 6 -1.75 -3.18 -4.13
C GLY A 6 -1.33 -4.66 -4.02
N PRO A 7 -0.80 -5.22 -2.90
CA PRO A 7 -0.16 -6.53 -2.97
C PRO A 7 -1.13 -7.68 -3.29
N PHE A 8 -2.41 -7.57 -2.94
CA PHE A 8 -3.37 -8.62 -3.31
C PHE A 8 -3.59 -8.64 -4.82
N THR A 9 -3.84 -7.47 -5.43
CA THR A 9 -4.13 -7.36 -6.88
C THR A 9 -2.94 -7.83 -7.73
N HIS A 10 -1.70 -7.52 -7.34
CA HIS A 10 -0.52 -8.03 -8.07
C HIS A 10 -0.37 -9.55 -7.97
N ILE A 11 -0.45 -10.11 -6.75
CA ILE A 11 -0.34 -11.55 -6.53
C ILE A 11 -1.45 -12.27 -7.29
N TYR A 12 -2.68 -11.80 -7.17
CA TYR A 12 -3.84 -12.36 -7.84
C TYR A 12 -3.71 -12.29 -9.37
N THR A 13 -3.23 -11.16 -9.91
CA THR A 13 -2.97 -11.05 -11.36
C THR A 13 -1.94 -12.08 -11.82
N ALA A 14 -0.84 -12.26 -11.09
CA ALA A 14 0.16 -13.29 -11.42
C ALA A 14 -0.42 -14.72 -11.39
N ARG A 15 -1.36 -15.01 -10.47
CA ARG A 15 -2.12 -16.27 -10.46
C ARG A 15 -2.92 -16.44 -11.75
N ARG A 16 -3.70 -15.43 -12.14
CA ARG A 16 -4.52 -15.44 -13.37
C ARG A 16 -3.67 -15.53 -14.64
N VAL A 17 -2.50 -14.89 -14.68
CA VAL A 17 -1.53 -15.01 -15.80
C VAL A 17 -1.05 -16.45 -15.95
N SER A 18 -0.69 -17.11 -14.85
CA SER A 18 -0.25 -18.51 -14.89
C SER A 18 -1.35 -19.46 -15.38
N GLU A 19 -2.60 -19.19 -15.05
CA GLU A 19 -3.75 -19.97 -15.52
C GLU A 19 -4.07 -19.71 -16.99
N LEU A 20 -4.00 -18.45 -17.42
CA LEU A 20 -4.19 -18.05 -18.82
C LEU A 20 -3.16 -18.74 -19.71
N MET A 21 -1.87 -18.72 -19.35
CA MET A 21 -0.81 -19.38 -20.12
C MET A 21 -0.86 -20.91 -20.05
N ALA A 22 -1.43 -21.49 -18.99
CA ALA A 22 -1.66 -22.93 -18.90
C ALA A 22 -2.82 -23.41 -19.79
N ASN A 23 -3.81 -22.55 -20.05
CA ASN A 23 -4.97 -22.87 -20.86
C ASN A 23 -4.68 -22.66 -22.35
N GLN A 24 -4.61 -23.74 -23.13
CA GLN A 24 -4.27 -23.69 -24.55
C GLN A 24 -5.45 -23.33 -25.47
N GLU A 25 -6.67 -23.24 -24.95
CA GLU A 25 -7.83 -22.89 -25.78
C GLU A 25 -7.88 -21.38 -26.02
N GLY A 26 -7.58 -20.94 -27.24
CA GLY A 26 -7.63 -19.53 -27.64
C GLY A 26 -6.43 -18.69 -27.20
N PHE A 27 -5.41 -19.31 -26.56
CA PHE A 27 -4.12 -18.72 -26.22
C PHE A 27 -3.00 -19.41 -27.02
N THR A 28 -2.14 -18.62 -27.66
CA THR A 28 -1.16 -19.08 -28.64
C THR A 28 0.22 -19.33 -28.00
N SER A 29 1.13 -19.98 -28.76
CA SER A 29 2.55 -20.08 -28.40
C SER A 29 3.26 -18.72 -28.32
N ASP A 30 2.65 -17.67 -28.85
CA ASP A 30 3.22 -16.33 -28.98
C ASP A 30 2.81 -15.42 -27.81
N PHE A 31 2.33 -15.99 -26.71
CA PHE A 31 1.93 -15.28 -25.48
C PHE A 31 0.76 -14.30 -25.66
N ILE A 32 -0.10 -14.56 -26.66
CA ILE A 32 -1.26 -13.73 -26.98
C ILE A 32 -2.49 -14.60 -27.18
N ARG A 33 -3.68 -14.00 -27.05
CA ARG A 33 -4.93 -14.64 -27.42
C ARG A 33 -5.15 -14.51 -28.93
N ASP A 34 -5.87 -15.45 -29.53
CA ASP A 34 -6.21 -15.41 -30.97
C ASP A 34 -6.95 -14.11 -31.36
N MET A 35 -7.73 -13.55 -30.42
CA MET A 35 -8.50 -12.33 -30.62
C MET A 35 -7.68 -11.03 -30.57
N ASP A 36 -6.42 -11.08 -30.12
CA ASP A 36 -5.55 -9.89 -29.94
C ASP A 36 -4.93 -9.41 -31.27
N GLY A 37 -5.11 -10.20 -32.33
CA GLY A 37 -4.42 -10.05 -33.62
C GLY A 37 -3.00 -10.62 -33.59
N PRO A 38 -2.38 -10.90 -34.74
CA PRO A 38 -1.04 -11.48 -34.78
C PRO A 38 0.02 -10.50 -34.28
N LEU A 39 1.14 -11.04 -33.78
CA LEU A 39 2.33 -10.25 -33.52
C LEU A 39 2.89 -9.65 -34.82
N LEU A 40 3.34 -8.41 -34.75
CA LEU A 40 4.04 -7.74 -35.84
C LEU A 40 5.50 -8.18 -35.95
N ASP A 41 6.14 -7.84 -37.07
CA ASP A 41 7.54 -8.22 -37.33
C ASP A 41 8.49 -7.80 -36.21
N ILE A 42 8.24 -6.69 -35.49
CA ILE A 42 9.08 -6.23 -34.36
C ILE A 42 8.84 -7.00 -33.06
N GLN A 43 7.68 -7.64 -32.93
CA GLN A 43 7.25 -8.41 -31.76
C GLN A 43 7.57 -9.91 -31.87
N GLN A 44 8.02 -10.38 -33.05
CA GLN A 44 8.35 -11.80 -33.24
C GLN A 44 9.35 -12.30 -32.21
N LEU A 45 9.00 -13.44 -31.60
CA LEU A 45 9.79 -14.12 -30.58
C LEU A 45 10.91 -14.94 -31.24
N ASP A 46 12.07 -14.98 -30.57
CA ASP A 46 13.20 -15.79 -30.99
C ASP A 46 12.97 -17.26 -30.57
N PRO A 47 12.95 -18.22 -31.52
CA PRO A 47 12.68 -19.63 -31.21
C PRO A 47 13.69 -20.27 -30.25
N ASP A 48 14.95 -19.84 -30.27
CA ASP A 48 15.99 -20.40 -29.40
C ASP A 48 15.84 -19.88 -27.96
N LEU A 49 15.34 -18.64 -27.79
CA LEU A 49 15.01 -18.09 -26.48
C LEU A 49 13.71 -18.63 -25.91
N LEU A 50 12.73 -18.90 -26.78
CA LEU A 50 11.43 -19.47 -26.44
C LEU A 50 11.52 -20.89 -25.89
N ALA A 51 12.48 -21.69 -26.37
CA ALA A 51 12.66 -23.06 -25.92
C ALA A 51 12.95 -23.13 -24.41
N GLY A 52 12.12 -23.84 -23.65
CA GLY A 52 12.26 -23.94 -22.20
C GLY A 52 11.45 -22.89 -21.42
N LEU A 53 10.78 -21.99 -22.15
CA LEU A 53 10.00 -20.84 -21.67
C LEU A 53 8.80 -20.58 -22.59
N GLU A 54 8.21 -21.64 -23.16
CA GLU A 54 6.90 -21.57 -23.80
C GLU A 54 5.82 -21.23 -22.77
N PRO A 55 4.64 -20.71 -23.16
CA PRO A 55 3.62 -20.30 -22.19
C PRO A 55 3.27 -21.36 -21.15
N ALA A 56 3.08 -22.61 -21.58
CA ALA A 56 2.77 -23.71 -20.68
C ALA A 56 3.92 -24.04 -19.70
N GLU A 57 5.17 -23.84 -20.13
CA GLU A 57 6.35 -24.07 -19.27
C GLU A 57 6.53 -22.93 -18.26
N CYS A 58 6.35 -21.68 -18.68
CA CYS A 58 6.27 -20.52 -17.80
C CYS A 58 5.18 -20.72 -16.73
N ALA A 59 3.98 -21.11 -17.14
CA ALA A 59 2.89 -21.42 -16.24
C ALA A 59 3.24 -22.54 -15.24
N ALA A 60 3.84 -23.63 -15.72
CA ALA A 60 4.26 -24.74 -14.86
C ALA A 60 5.28 -24.30 -13.80
N LYS A 61 6.26 -23.45 -14.17
CA LYS A 61 7.24 -22.91 -13.21
C LYS A 61 6.60 -21.99 -12.18
N MET A 62 5.72 -21.08 -12.63
CA MET A 62 4.97 -20.18 -11.72
C MET A 62 4.08 -20.97 -10.74
N GLN A 63 3.45 -22.06 -11.19
CA GLN A 63 2.60 -22.92 -10.36
C GLN A 63 3.41 -23.85 -9.44
N ALA A 64 4.62 -24.26 -9.84
CA ALA A 64 5.51 -25.04 -8.99
C ALA A 64 6.11 -24.20 -7.85
N TRP A 65 6.39 -22.92 -8.12
CA TRP A 65 7.02 -21.97 -7.20
C TRP A 65 6.14 -20.73 -6.94
N PRO A 66 4.88 -20.90 -6.47
CA PRO A 66 3.90 -19.82 -6.41
C PRO A 66 4.31 -18.69 -5.46
N LYS A 67 5.09 -18.99 -4.42
CA LYS A 67 5.62 -17.97 -3.49
C LYS A 67 6.71 -17.11 -4.10
N PHE A 68 7.56 -17.68 -4.95
CA PHE A 68 8.55 -16.91 -5.70
C PHE A 68 7.86 -16.02 -6.72
N THR A 69 6.83 -16.53 -7.41
CA THR A 69 6.00 -15.73 -8.31
C THR A 69 5.26 -14.61 -7.58
N ALA A 70 4.64 -14.89 -6.44
CA ALA A 70 3.95 -13.88 -5.63
C ALA A 70 4.92 -12.82 -5.08
N LEU A 71 6.11 -13.23 -4.66
CA LEU A 71 7.15 -12.29 -4.23
C LEU A 71 7.66 -11.45 -5.40
N GLY A 72 7.85 -12.06 -6.57
CA GLY A 72 8.20 -11.37 -7.80
C GLY A 72 7.15 -10.34 -8.22
N SER A 73 5.85 -10.64 -8.04
CA SER A 73 4.77 -9.69 -8.35
C SER A 73 4.65 -8.53 -7.37
N ASN A 74 5.30 -8.61 -6.20
CA ASN A 74 5.54 -7.44 -5.33
C ASN A 74 6.98 -6.92 -5.49
N GLY A 75 7.75 -7.44 -6.46
CA GLY A 75 9.20 -7.35 -6.52
C GLY A 75 9.74 -5.93 -6.42
N PRO A 76 9.25 -4.97 -7.23
CA PRO A 76 9.61 -3.55 -7.10
C PRO A 76 9.23 -2.94 -5.75
N ASP A 77 8.07 -3.27 -5.20
CA ASP A 77 7.56 -2.74 -3.92
C ASP A 77 8.33 -3.25 -2.70
N LEU A 78 9.00 -4.40 -2.81
CA LEU A 78 9.90 -4.90 -1.77
C LEU A 78 10.95 -3.83 -1.38
N PHE A 79 11.39 -3.04 -2.36
CA PHE A 79 12.40 -2.00 -2.17
C PHE A 79 11.84 -0.71 -1.58
N PHE A 80 10.51 -0.62 -1.40
CA PHE A 80 9.88 0.46 -0.62
C PHE A 80 10.36 0.49 0.83
N PHE A 81 10.90 -0.62 1.33
CA PHE A 81 11.48 -0.70 2.66
C PHE A 81 12.97 -0.37 2.70
N LEU A 82 13.64 -0.27 1.55
CA LEU A 82 15.05 0.16 1.41
C LEU A 82 15.11 1.69 1.22
N GLN A 83 14.62 2.42 2.22
CA GLN A 83 14.41 3.87 2.17
C GLN A 83 15.67 4.66 2.54
N ASP A 84 15.92 5.73 1.80
CA ASP A 84 16.70 6.86 2.26
C ASP A 84 15.80 7.83 3.00
N TYR A 85 15.90 7.79 4.32
CA TYR A 85 15.20 8.64 5.27
C TYR A 85 15.63 10.12 5.19
N ASN A 86 16.35 10.53 4.13
CA ASN A 86 16.67 11.91 3.75
C ASN A 86 17.46 12.65 4.85
N ASN A 87 18.08 11.89 5.75
CA ASN A 87 18.79 12.38 6.93
C ASN A 87 20.21 11.81 6.94
N ILE A 88 21.18 12.65 6.60
CA ILE A 88 22.60 12.31 6.59
C ILE A 88 23.11 11.86 7.99
N ALA A 89 22.36 12.13 9.07
CA ALA A 89 22.77 11.79 10.43
C ALA A 89 22.78 10.28 10.72
N ILE A 90 21.92 9.47 10.08
CA ILE A 90 21.92 8.00 10.19
C ILE A 90 21.68 7.38 8.80
N PRO A 91 22.70 6.77 8.18
CA PRO A 91 22.59 6.12 6.88
C PRO A 91 21.60 4.94 6.89
N CYS A 92 20.95 4.67 5.75
CA CYS A 92 20.06 3.52 5.58
C CYS A 92 20.77 2.19 5.88
N ASP A 93 22.04 2.05 5.48
CA ASP A 93 22.82 0.83 5.72
C ASP A 93 22.93 0.49 7.24
N GLU A 94 23.02 1.52 8.09
CA GLU A 94 23.07 1.33 9.55
C GLU A 94 21.73 0.82 10.11
N ILE A 95 20.61 1.31 9.58
CA ILE A 95 19.25 0.87 9.97
C ILE A 95 19.02 -0.57 9.53
N MET A 96 19.39 -0.90 8.29
CA MET A 96 19.30 -2.26 7.76
C MET A 96 20.11 -3.23 8.61
N LEU A 97 21.33 -2.84 9.04
CA LEU A 97 22.15 -3.66 9.92
C LEU A 97 21.47 -3.88 11.27
N ALA A 98 20.88 -2.83 11.84
CA ALA A 98 20.15 -2.90 13.11
C ALA A 98 18.94 -3.84 13.01
N MET A 99 18.17 -3.76 11.92
CA MET A 99 17.04 -4.64 11.65
C MET A 99 17.49 -6.08 11.43
N SER A 100 18.55 -6.31 10.67
CA SER A 100 19.12 -7.65 10.48
C SER A 100 19.55 -8.27 11.83
N LEU A 101 20.17 -7.48 12.71
CA LEU A 101 20.50 -7.90 14.07
C LEU A 101 19.25 -8.21 14.90
N MET A 102 18.24 -7.35 14.85
CA MET A 102 16.98 -7.56 15.56
C MET A 102 16.33 -8.88 15.14
N TYR A 103 16.19 -9.14 13.83
CA TYR A 103 15.62 -10.39 13.32
C TYR A 103 16.46 -11.61 13.67
N TYR A 104 17.79 -11.50 13.64
CA TYR A 104 18.65 -12.58 14.12
C TYR A 104 18.40 -12.89 15.60
N LEU A 105 18.28 -11.87 16.45
CA LEU A 105 18.03 -12.05 17.89
C LEU A 105 16.64 -12.64 18.16
N ASP A 106 15.64 -12.22 17.39
CA ASP A 106 14.27 -12.76 17.42
C ASP A 106 14.25 -14.26 17.06
N ASP A 107 14.91 -14.65 15.96
CA ASP A 107 15.08 -16.05 15.55
C ASP A 107 15.74 -16.91 16.64
N GLN A 108 16.60 -16.30 17.46
CA GLN A 108 17.26 -16.97 18.57
C GLN A 108 16.43 -16.98 19.88
N GLY A 109 15.22 -16.40 19.87
CA GLY A 109 14.34 -16.26 21.04
C GLY A 109 14.93 -15.34 22.12
N ARG A 110 15.67 -14.30 21.71
CA ARG A 110 16.42 -13.40 22.63
C ARG A 110 15.77 -12.04 22.78
N LEU A 111 14.68 -11.78 22.06
CA LEU A 111 13.84 -10.60 22.23
C LEU A 111 12.48 -11.05 22.77
N ASP A 112 11.99 -10.31 23.77
CA ASP A 112 10.64 -10.53 24.31
C ASP A 112 9.57 -9.88 23.42
N ASP A 113 9.91 -8.74 22.79
CA ASP A 113 9.05 -8.01 21.84
C ASP A 113 9.90 -7.39 20.70
N PRO A 114 9.94 -8.01 19.51
CA PRO A 114 10.69 -7.48 18.38
C PRO A 114 10.13 -6.14 17.86
N TYR A 115 8.84 -5.84 18.08
CA TYR A 115 8.26 -4.56 17.67
C TYR A 115 8.76 -3.39 18.52
N ALA A 116 9.02 -3.61 19.80
CA ALA A 116 9.68 -2.62 20.67
C ALA A 116 11.10 -2.31 20.16
N GLY A 117 11.86 -3.35 19.81
CA GLY A 117 13.18 -3.21 19.21
C GLY A 117 13.17 -2.41 17.91
N LEU A 118 12.20 -2.65 17.03
CA LEU A 118 12.03 -1.90 15.79
C LEU A 118 11.76 -0.41 16.04
N VAL A 119 10.89 -0.09 17.02
CA VAL A 119 10.60 1.29 17.42
C VAL A 119 11.85 1.99 17.94
N ASP A 120 12.66 1.31 18.75
CA ASP A 120 13.90 1.87 19.29
C ASP A 120 14.95 2.11 18.20
N ILE A 121 15.06 1.20 17.22
CA ILE A 121 15.93 1.38 16.04
C ILE A 121 15.55 2.63 15.27
N LEU A 122 14.25 2.79 14.96
CA LEU A 122 13.78 3.91 14.17
C LEU A 122 13.81 5.24 14.95
N GLY A 123 13.76 5.19 16.29
CA GLY A 123 13.92 6.36 17.16
C GLY A 123 15.24 7.08 16.96
N GLU A 124 16.29 6.36 16.62
CA GLU A 124 17.59 6.96 16.31
C GLU A 124 17.52 7.78 15.00
N VAL A 125 16.75 7.32 14.01
CA VAL A 125 16.71 7.86 12.63
C VAL A 125 15.81 9.09 12.56
N SER A 126 14.61 8.94 13.10
CA SER A 126 13.56 9.94 13.08
C SER A 126 12.70 9.73 14.31
N GLN A 127 12.83 10.65 15.27
CA GLN A 127 11.97 10.66 16.45
C GLN A 127 10.49 10.74 16.04
N THR A 128 10.20 11.48 14.96
CA THR A 128 8.90 11.55 14.30
C THR A 128 8.43 10.15 13.84
N TRP A 129 9.19 9.51 12.95
CA TRP A 129 8.78 8.20 12.42
C TRP A 129 8.64 7.11 13.49
N ALA A 130 9.51 7.15 14.50
CA ALA A 130 9.45 6.24 15.63
C ALA A 130 8.22 6.49 16.53
N ALA A 131 7.85 7.74 16.76
CA ALA A 131 6.67 8.09 17.53
C ALA A 131 5.38 7.66 16.80
N ILE A 132 5.33 7.69 15.46
CA ILE A 132 4.19 7.14 14.68
C ILE A 132 4.09 5.63 14.80
N LEU A 133 5.23 4.93 14.65
CA LEU A 133 5.24 3.49 14.84
C LEU A 133 4.81 3.12 16.24
N ARG A 134 5.36 3.82 17.22
CA ARG A 134 5.06 3.65 18.64
C ARG A 134 3.59 3.96 18.90
N PHE A 135 3.03 5.01 18.31
CA PHE A 135 1.60 5.34 18.31
C PHE A 135 0.79 4.14 17.85
N ILE A 136 1.11 3.59 16.68
CA ILE A 136 0.35 2.50 16.06
C ILE A 136 0.51 1.18 16.82
N ILE A 137 1.70 0.87 17.33
CA ILE A 137 1.95 -0.31 18.15
C ILE A 137 1.25 -0.18 19.52
N LYS A 138 1.40 0.96 20.20
CA LYS A 138 0.70 1.24 21.46
C LYS A 138 -0.82 1.20 21.26
N LEU A 139 -1.35 1.78 20.19
CA LEU A 139 -2.78 1.70 19.83
C LEU A 139 -3.27 0.25 19.72
N ASP A 140 -2.53 -0.62 19.03
CA ASP A 140 -2.86 -2.05 18.93
C ASP A 140 -2.75 -2.77 20.29
N GLN A 141 -1.75 -2.45 21.11
CA GLN A 141 -1.63 -3.00 22.46
C GLN A 141 -2.77 -2.55 23.39
N LEU A 142 -3.16 -1.27 23.33
CA LEU A 142 -4.30 -0.71 24.05
C LEU A 142 -5.60 -1.37 23.61
N TRP A 143 -5.78 -1.55 22.29
CA TRP A 143 -6.93 -2.24 21.74
C TRP A 143 -7.02 -3.69 22.21
N LYS A 144 -5.91 -4.43 22.18
CA LYS A 144 -5.86 -5.81 22.68
C LYS A 144 -6.21 -5.90 24.17
N LYS A 145 -5.75 -4.95 24.98
CA LYS A 145 -6.12 -4.86 26.41
C LYS A 145 -7.62 -4.60 26.57
N PHE A 146 -8.17 -3.64 25.82
CA PHE A 146 -9.60 -3.35 25.82
C PHE A 146 -10.43 -4.58 25.40
N MET A 147 -10.08 -5.21 24.28
CA MET A 147 -10.77 -6.40 23.75
C MET A 147 -10.72 -7.57 24.74
N ALA A 148 -9.64 -7.73 25.52
CA ALA A 148 -9.58 -8.73 26.57
C ALA A 148 -10.64 -8.49 27.66
N VAL A 149 -10.84 -7.24 28.08
CA VAL A 149 -11.88 -6.88 29.06
C VAL A 149 -13.27 -6.96 28.44
N TRP A 150 -13.45 -6.46 27.21
CA TRP A 150 -14.69 -6.55 26.45
C TRP A 150 -15.17 -8.01 26.34
N ASN A 151 -14.32 -8.90 25.82
CA ASN A 151 -14.66 -10.32 25.64
C ASN A 151 -14.94 -11.02 26.98
N ALA A 152 -14.18 -10.69 28.03
CA ALA A 152 -14.42 -11.22 29.37
C ALA A 152 -15.74 -10.73 30.00
N THR A 153 -16.26 -9.59 29.55
CA THR A 153 -17.44 -8.94 30.13
C THR A 153 -18.72 -9.22 29.34
N ILE A 154 -18.67 -9.18 28.01
CA ILE A 154 -19.85 -9.31 27.14
C ILE A 154 -20.37 -10.75 27.07
N GLY A 155 -19.50 -11.75 26.94
CA GLY A 155 -19.92 -13.16 26.88
C GLY A 155 -20.84 -13.56 28.05
N PRO A 156 -20.48 -13.28 29.31
CA PRO A 156 -21.35 -13.51 30.46
C PRO A 156 -22.69 -12.76 30.43
N ILE A 157 -22.75 -11.57 29.83
CA ILE A 157 -23.98 -10.74 29.73
C ILE A 157 -24.96 -11.33 28.71
N VAL A 158 -24.45 -11.82 27.59
CA VAL A 158 -25.26 -12.37 26.48
C VAL A 158 -25.67 -13.83 26.74
N ASP A 159 -24.77 -14.68 27.24
CA ASP A 159 -24.96 -16.15 27.27
C ASP A 159 -25.67 -16.69 28.52
N ALA A 160 -25.65 -15.98 29.64
CA ALA A 160 -25.89 -16.62 30.93
C ALA A 160 -27.38 -16.77 31.30
N ALA A 161 -27.96 -17.92 30.97
CA ALA A 161 -29.18 -18.41 31.60
C ALA A 161 -28.90 -18.86 33.05
N GLY A 162 -29.23 -18.00 34.03
CA GLY A 162 -29.66 -18.47 35.35
C GLY A 162 -28.77 -18.19 36.57
N LYS A 163 -27.65 -17.46 36.48
CA LYS A 163 -26.81 -17.14 37.66
C LYS A 163 -26.39 -15.68 37.86
N VAL A 164 -26.89 -14.75 37.04
CA VAL A 164 -26.25 -13.44 36.84
C VAL A 164 -27.08 -12.27 37.35
N ILE A 165 -27.95 -12.44 38.35
CA ILE A 165 -28.74 -11.28 38.83
C ILE A 165 -27.82 -10.28 39.56
N ASP A 166 -26.92 -10.73 40.44
CA ASP A 166 -25.99 -9.83 41.14
C ASP A 166 -24.85 -9.33 40.23
N ASP A 167 -24.38 -10.15 39.29
CA ASP A 167 -23.31 -9.76 38.35
C ASP A 167 -23.80 -8.75 37.27
N LEU A 168 -25.08 -8.80 36.88
CA LEU A 168 -25.74 -7.81 36.01
C LEU A 168 -26.00 -6.47 36.73
N THR A 169 -25.99 -6.42 38.07
CA THR A 169 -26.40 -5.22 38.86
C THR A 169 -25.36 -4.11 39.00
N GLY A 170 -24.30 -4.13 38.17
CA GLY A 170 -23.35 -3.01 38.04
C GLY A 170 -21.88 -3.38 38.19
N GLY A 171 -21.54 -4.61 38.61
CA GLY A 171 -20.15 -5.07 38.68
C GLY A 171 -19.49 -5.14 37.30
N LEU A 172 -20.10 -5.91 36.39
CA LEU A 172 -19.64 -6.08 35.01
C LEU A 172 -19.72 -4.77 34.21
N LEU A 173 -20.83 -4.03 34.32
CA LEU A 173 -21.00 -2.74 33.62
C LEU A 173 -20.00 -1.68 34.09
N ARG A 174 -19.66 -1.66 35.39
CA ARG A 174 -18.59 -0.80 35.91
C ARG A 174 -17.22 -1.23 35.40
N THR A 175 -16.94 -2.53 35.32
CA THR A 175 -15.67 -3.03 34.73
C THR A 175 -15.58 -2.65 33.26
N LEU A 176 -16.68 -2.73 32.50
CA LEU A 176 -16.74 -2.28 31.11
C LEU A 176 -16.52 -0.76 31.00
N GLY A 177 -17.25 0.05 31.77
CA GLY A 177 -17.07 1.50 31.82
C GLY A 177 -15.66 1.92 32.24
N GLN A 178 -15.04 1.18 33.16
CA GLN A 178 -13.63 1.34 33.51
C GLN A 178 -12.71 1.04 32.34
N ALA A 179 -12.94 -0.03 31.57
CA ALA A 179 -12.15 -0.34 30.38
C ALA A 179 -12.25 0.76 29.31
N PHE A 180 -13.45 1.32 29.09
CA PHE A 180 -13.63 2.49 28.21
C PHE A 180 -12.90 3.73 28.74
N THR A 181 -12.97 3.99 30.05
CA THR A 181 -12.26 5.11 30.70
C THR A 181 -10.75 4.94 30.60
N GLU A 182 -10.24 3.73 30.84
CA GLU A 182 -8.82 3.38 30.72
C GLU A 182 -8.36 3.51 29.27
N LEU A 183 -9.11 2.96 28.30
CA LEU A 183 -8.80 3.13 26.87
C LEU A 183 -8.79 4.61 26.47
N ALA A 184 -9.79 5.40 26.89
CA ALA A 184 -9.85 6.84 26.61
C ALA A 184 -8.64 7.59 27.18
N ASN A 185 -8.32 7.36 28.45
CA ASN A 185 -7.18 8.00 29.11
C ASN A 185 -5.84 7.57 28.49
N ASP A 186 -5.69 6.29 28.15
CA ASP A 186 -4.49 5.77 27.53
C ASP A 186 -4.31 6.31 26.11
N LEU A 187 -5.40 6.52 25.35
CA LEU A 187 -5.36 7.16 24.03
C LEU A 187 -5.05 8.66 24.10
N LEU A 188 -5.59 9.38 25.09
CA LEU A 188 -5.21 10.78 25.35
C LEU A 188 -3.75 10.90 25.76
N ALA A 189 -3.28 10.02 26.64
CA ALA A 189 -1.88 9.98 27.04
C ALA A 189 -0.98 9.66 25.85
N LEU A 190 -1.39 8.69 25.02
CA LEU A 190 -0.70 8.33 23.80
C LEU A 190 -0.58 9.52 22.82
N ALA A 191 -1.64 10.31 22.67
CA ALA A 191 -1.62 11.51 21.84
C ALA A 191 -0.72 12.62 22.41
N ALA A 192 -0.82 12.88 23.71
CA ALA A 192 0.04 13.84 24.37
C ALA A 192 1.53 13.44 24.33
N GLU A 193 1.82 12.13 24.31
CA GLU A 193 3.19 11.59 24.25
C GLU A 193 3.79 11.61 22.84
N GLU A 194 3.04 11.26 21.80
CA GLU A 194 3.60 10.91 20.48
C GLU A 194 3.15 11.83 19.32
N ILE A 195 2.14 12.68 19.51
CA ILE A 195 1.42 13.31 18.37
C ILE A 195 1.66 14.83 18.22
N LEU A 196 2.00 15.54 19.30
CA LEU A 196 2.26 16.99 19.30
C LEU A 196 3.53 17.43 18.53
N SER A 197 4.17 16.53 17.77
CA SER A 197 5.44 16.75 17.06
C SER A 197 5.41 16.61 15.53
N GLU A 198 4.32 16.21 14.88
CA GLU A 198 4.48 15.45 13.62
C GLU A 198 3.76 15.99 12.38
N GLY A 199 4.53 16.39 11.35
CA GLY A 199 4.04 16.85 10.04
C GLY A 199 3.56 15.74 9.11
N ASP A 200 3.46 16.04 7.81
CA ASP A 200 3.07 15.09 6.75
C ASP A 200 4.02 13.87 6.69
N VAL A 201 3.63 12.82 7.42
CA VAL A 201 4.32 11.53 7.50
C VAL A 201 4.40 10.87 6.13
N PHE A 202 3.31 10.97 5.35
CA PHE A 202 3.25 10.36 4.04
C PHE A 202 4.22 11.05 3.08
N GLY A 203 4.52 12.33 3.29
CA GLY A 203 5.56 13.06 2.57
C GLY A 203 6.97 12.43 2.65
N TRP A 204 7.24 11.56 3.63
CA TRP A 204 8.48 10.75 3.65
C TRP A 204 8.52 9.70 2.54
N PHE A 205 7.36 9.22 2.11
CA PHE A 205 7.20 8.30 0.98
C PHE A 205 7.00 9.04 -0.34
N SER A 206 7.08 10.38 -0.35
CA SER A 206 7.00 11.14 -1.60
C SER A 206 8.22 10.85 -2.48
N LEU A 207 7.96 10.65 -3.77
CA LEU A 207 9.01 10.38 -4.75
C LEU A 207 9.99 11.55 -4.84
N LYS A 208 11.28 11.24 -4.89
CA LYS A 208 12.34 12.25 -5.00
C LYS A 208 12.27 13.01 -6.31
N MET A 209 11.72 12.37 -7.34
CA MET A 209 11.39 12.97 -8.63
C MET A 209 10.46 14.19 -8.53
N ARG A 210 9.56 14.24 -7.52
CA ARG A 210 8.70 15.40 -7.21
C ARG A 210 9.53 16.66 -7.00
N LYS A 211 10.71 16.55 -6.38
CA LYS A 211 11.59 17.70 -6.10
C LYS A 211 12.46 18.12 -7.29
N GLY A 212 12.33 17.44 -8.44
CA GLY A 212 13.18 17.65 -9.61
C GLY A 212 14.60 17.06 -9.47
N PHE A 213 14.84 16.24 -8.44
CA PHE A 213 16.13 15.59 -8.23
C PHE A 213 16.44 14.60 -9.37
N ASP A 214 17.72 14.29 -9.56
CA ASP A 214 18.14 13.22 -10.46
C ASP A 214 18.21 11.87 -9.73
N GLU A 215 18.60 10.84 -10.47
CA GLU A 215 18.58 9.45 -9.98
C GLU A 215 19.58 9.19 -8.85
N GLN A 216 20.53 10.10 -8.57
CA GLN A 216 21.43 9.96 -7.42
C GLN A 216 20.66 10.02 -6.09
N ALA A 217 19.56 10.77 -6.06
CA ALA A 217 18.71 10.90 -4.88
C ALA A 217 17.63 9.83 -4.80
N PHE A 218 17.40 9.05 -5.86
CA PHE A 218 16.28 8.12 -5.95
C PHE A 218 16.40 7.00 -4.92
N LEU A 219 15.24 6.58 -4.42
CA LEU A 219 15.12 5.36 -3.65
C LEU A 219 15.19 4.14 -4.57
N TRP A 220 15.48 2.97 -4.01
CA TRP A 220 15.46 1.75 -4.82
C TRP A 220 14.05 1.41 -5.33
N SER A 221 13.00 1.70 -4.55
CA SER A 221 11.62 1.66 -5.06
C SER A 221 11.42 2.59 -6.24
N ASP A 222 11.84 3.85 -6.14
CA ASP A 222 11.70 4.83 -7.23
C ASP A 222 12.44 4.35 -8.48
N MET A 223 13.66 3.83 -8.30
CA MET A 223 14.50 3.36 -9.40
C MET A 223 13.84 2.19 -10.14
N THR A 224 13.27 1.22 -9.42
CA THR A 224 12.62 0.05 -10.03
C THR A 224 11.24 0.34 -10.64
N HIS A 225 10.62 1.48 -10.32
CA HIS A 225 9.33 1.93 -10.90
C HIS A 225 9.50 2.93 -12.07
N TYR A 226 10.63 3.68 -12.10
CA TYR A 226 10.82 4.79 -13.05
C TYR A 226 11.95 4.58 -14.07
N ARG A 227 12.79 3.55 -13.91
CA ARG A 227 13.92 3.32 -14.81
C ARG A 227 14.12 1.85 -15.14
N ARG A 228 14.35 1.59 -16.43
CA ARG A 228 14.75 0.26 -16.95
C ARG A 228 13.86 -0.87 -16.42
N THR A 229 12.56 -0.60 -16.26
CA THR A 229 11.57 -1.44 -15.55
C THR A 229 11.40 -2.84 -16.14
N SER A 230 11.62 -2.99 -17.46
CA SER A 230 11.61 -4.28 -18.15
C SER A 230 12.98 -4.97 -18.16
N MET A 231 14.07 -4.26 -17.89
CA MET A 231 15.44 -4.79 -18.02
C MET A 231 15.84 -5.64 -16.81
N VAL A 232 15.36 -5.29 -15.62
CA VAL A 232 15.55 -6.08 -14.39
C VAL A 232 15.06 -7.53 -14.57
N PRO A 233 13.78 -7.79 -14.89
CA PRO A 233 13.32 -9.17 -15.09
C PRO A 233 13.97 -9.84 -16.31
N ALA A 234 14.25 -9.10 -17.39
CA ALA A 234 14.99 -9.65 -18.54
C ALA A 234 16.35 -10.22 -18.12
N ARG A 235 17.07 -9.49 -17.24
CA ARG A 235 18.39 -9.90 -16.78
C ARG A 235 18.31 -11.04 -15.78
N MET A 236 17.30 -11.09 -14.90
CA MET A 236 17.05 -12.25 -14.05
C MET A 236 16.81 -13.53 -14.87
N ILE A 237 16.03 -13.44 -15.97
CA ILE A 237 15.80 -14.56 -16.88
C ILE A 237 17.10 -14.99 -17.56
N ALA A 238 17.98 -14.05 -17.92
CA ALA A 238 19.29 -14.38 -18.48
C ALA A 238 20.17 -15.17 -17.49
N HIS A 239 20.21 -14.76 -16.22
CA HIS A 239 20.90 -15.53 -15.16
C HIS A 239 20.30 -16.92 -14.97
N ALA A 240 18.98 -17.03 -14.94
CA ALA A 240 18.32 -18.33 -14.81
C ALA A 240 18.65 -19.26 -15.99
N ARG A 241 18.72 -18.73 -17.23
CA ARG A 241 19.15 -19.51 -18.40
C ARG A 241 20.57 -20.05 -18.26
N ASP A 242 21.48 -19.29 -17.67
CA ASP A 242 22.84 -19.76 -17.40
C ASP A 242 22.86 -20.82 -16.30
N MET A 243 22.07 -20.62 -15.23
CA MET A 243 21.92 -21.60 -14.14
C MET A 243 21.30 -22.92 -14.60
N LEU A 244 20.35 -22.90 -15.54
CA LEU A 244 19.76 -24.11 -16.14
C LEU A 244 20.78 -24.99 -16.86
N ARG A 245 21.91 -24.43 -17.30
CA ARG A 245 23.02 -25.18 -17.94
C ARG A 245 23.95 -25.85 -16.93
N SER A 246 23.81 -25.59 -15.64
CA SER A 246 24.62 -26.20 -14.59
C SER A 246 24.35 -27.70 -14.47
N ASP A 247 25.39 -28.48 -14.18
CA ASP A 247 25.27 -29.92 -13.85
C ASP A 247 24.71 -30.13 -12.43
N ASP A 248 24.79 -29.12 -11.56
CA ASP A 248 24.28 -29.18 -10.20
C ASP A 248 22.74 -29.04 -10.16
N ALA A 249 22.09 -30.00 -9.47
CA ALA A 249 20.64 -30.06 -9.41
C ALA A 249 20.03 -28.93 -8.58
N ALA A 250 20.70 -28.49 -7.50
CA ALA A 250 20.23 -27.38 -6.69
C ALA A 250 20.26 -26.07 -7.50
N THR A 251 21.34 -25.82 -8.23
CA THR A 251 21.47 -24.66 -9.13
C THR A 251 20.36 -24.62 -10.18
N ARG A 252 19.99 -25.77 -10.79
CA ARG A 252 18.88 -25.83 -11.75
C ARG A 252 17.52 -25.58 -11.08
N GLU A 253 17.33 -26.00 -9.84
CA GLU A 253 16.12 -25.69 -9.08
C GLU A 253 16.02 -24.19 -8.74
N HIS A 254 17.15 -23.58 -8.33
CA HIS A 254 17.25 -22.14 -8.14
C HIS A 254 16.94 -21.38 -9.43
N ALA A 255 17.32 -21.93 -10.59
CA ALA A 255 16.96 -21.35 -11.88
C ALA A 255 15.44 -21.34 -12.10
N ASP A 256 14.74 -22.43 -11.76
CA ASP A 256 13.27 -22.48 -11.85
C ASP A 256 12.59 -21.49 -10.89
N GLN A 257 13.14 -21.36 -9.68
CA GLN A 257 12.68 -20.38 -8.69
C GLN A 257 12.91 -18.94 -9.16
N LEU A 258 14.08 -18.66 -9.76
CA LEU A 258 14.43 -17.36 -10.31
C LEU A 258 13.56 -17.00 -11.52
N ILE A 259 13.24 -17.97 -12.39
CA ILE A 259 12.27 -17.76 -13.47
C ILE A 259 10.90 -17.42 -12.87
N ALA A 260 10.42 -18.20 -11.91
CA ALA A 260 9.12 -17.93 -11.29
C ALA A 260 9.06 -16.53 -10.66
N PHE A 261 10.13 -16.09 -10.00
CA PHE A 261 10.29 -14.73 -9.46
C PHE A 261 10.29 -13.67 -10.58
N ALA A 262 11.13 -13.83 -11.61
CA ALA A 262 11.22 -12.88 -12.70
C ALA A 262 9.90 -12.75 -13.50
N LEU A 263 9.18 -13.85 -13.70
CA LEU A 263 7.86 -13.83 -14.34
C LEU A 263 6.82 -13.12 -13.47
N GLY A 264 6.89 -13.28 -12.15
CA GLY A 264 6.11 -12.48 -11.19
C GLY A 264 6.40 -10.98 -11.35
N TRP A 265 7.68 -10.61 -11.46
CA TRP A 265 8.10 -9.22 -11.68
C TRP A 265 7.55 -8.65 -12.99
N VAL A 266 7.54 -9.43 -14.08
CA VAL A 266 6.90 -9.01 -15.32
C VAL A 266 5.39 -8.81 -15.14
N CYS A 267 4.73 -9.63 -14.29
CA CYS A 267 3.32 -9.42 -13.97
C CYS A 267 3.07 -8.12 -13.20
N HIS A 268 3.99 -7.73 -12.32
CA HIS A 268 3.93 -6.40 -11.68
C HIS A 268 4.01 -5.30 -12.74
N VAL A 269 5.04 -5.33 -13.60
CA VAL A 269 5.18 -4.36 -14.71
C VAL A 269 3.91 -4.28 -15.56
N GLY A 270 3.32 -5.42 -15.95
CA GLY A 270 2.10 -5.42 -16.75
C GLY A 270 0.84 -4.96 -15.99
N THR A 271 0.79 -5.16 -14.67
CA THR A 271 -0.32 -4.72 -13.83
C THR A 271 -0.31 -3.22 -13.69
N ASP A 272 0.79 -2.64 -13.26
CA ASP A 272 0.93 -1.21 -12.96
C ASP A 272 0.69 -0.34 -14.18
N VAL A 273 1.28 -0.72 -15.32
CA VAL A 273 1.14 0.02 -16.58
C VAL A 273 -0.32 0.20 -17.00
N VAL A 274 -1.16 -0.79 -16.68
CA VAL A 274 -2.57 -0.80 -17.07
C VAL A 274 -3.48 -0.31 -15.94
N ALA A 275 -3.17 -0.65 -14.70
CA ALA A 275 -4.01 -0.39 -13.53
C ALA A 275 -3.74 0.97 -12.91
N HIS A 276 -2.50 1.48 -12.86
CA HIS A 276 -2.24 2.78 -12.24
C HIS A 276 -2.88 3.94 -12.99
N SER A 277 -3.19 3.81 -14.28
CA SER A 277 -4.01 4.84 -14.95
C SER A 277 -5.44 4.90 -14.40
N PHE A 278 -6.00 3.76 -13.95
CA PHE A 278 -7.30 3.71 -13.26
C PHE A 278 -7.17 4.37 -11.88
N VAL A 279 -6.11 4.04 -11.14
CA VAL A 279 -5.91 4.58 -9.79
C VAL A 279 -5.64 6.08 -9.83
N ASN A 280 -4.72 6.54 -10.67
CA ASN A 280 -4.36 7.95 -10.82
C ASN A 280 -5.55 8.82 -11.27
N GLU A 281 -6.44 8.27 -12.09
CA GLU A 281 -7.66 8.95 -12.50
C GLU A 281 -8.59 9.22 -11.32
N GLN A 282 -8.75 8.23 -10.43
CA GLN A 282 -9.53 8.38 -9.21
C GLN A 282 -8.81 9.21 -8.13
N CYS A 283 -7.48 9.23 -8.15
CA CYS A 283 -6.65 10.14 -7.35
C CYS A 283 -6.80 11.59 -7.80
N GLY A 284 -7.02 11.81 -9.09
CA GLY A 284 -7.00 13.12 -9.75
C GLY A 284 -5.62 13.53 -10.28
N GLY A 285 -4.62 12.67 -10.15
CA GLY A 285 -3.26 12.89 -10.62
C GLY A 285 -2.33 11.73 -10.25
N PRO A 286 -1.04 11.83 -10.59
CA PRO A 286 -0.09 10.74 -10.41
C PRO A 286 0.37 10.52 -8.97
N PHE A 287 0.93 9.33 -8.69
CA PHE A 287 1.52 8.98 -7.39
C PHE A 287 2.48 10.06 -6.86
N ARG A 288 3.36 10.62 -7.70
CA ARG A 288 4.35 11.64 -7.31
C ARG A 288 3.75 12.84 -6.60
N THR A 289 2.51 13.20 -6.89
CA THR A 289 1.83 14.35 -6.27
C THR A 289 0.66 13.96 -5.38
N HIS A 290 0.17 12.72 -5.46
CA HIS A 290 -1.01 12.23 -4.75
C HIS A 290 -0.75 10.93 -3.96
N TRP A 291 0.48 10.72 -3.46
CA TRP A 291 0.91 9.44 -2.89
C TRP A 291 -0.05 8.92 -1.82
N GLN A 292 -0.55 9.77 -0.91
CA GLN A 292 -1.43 9.30 0.16
C GLN A 292 -2.79 8.84 -0.37
N ARG A 293 -3.41 9.62 -1.26
CA ARG A 293 -4.69 9.26 -1.88
C ARG A 293 -4.54 8.01 -2.76
N HIS A 294 -3.41 7.86 -3.43
CA HIS A 294 -3.06 6.66 -4.19
C HIS A 294 -3.10 5.42 -3.30
N HIS A 295 -2.38 5.43 -2.17
CA HIS A 295 -2.37 4.32 -1.23
C HIS A 295 -3.78 4.02 -0.69
N LEU A 296 -4.57 5.05 -0.37
CA LEU A 296 -5.94 4.88 0.12
C LEU A 296 -6.80 4.13 -0.91
N ILE A 297 -6.81 4.59 -2.16
CA ILE A 297 -7.65 4.01 -3.22
C ILE A 297 -7.23 2.55 -3.48
N GLU A 298 -5.94 2.26 -3.52
CA GLU A 298 -5.46 0.89 -3.72
C GLU A 298 -5.83 -0.06 -2.58
N ASN A 299 -5.81 0.40 -1.33
CA ASN A 299 -6.28 -0.40 -0.20
C ASN A 299 -7.75 -0.82 -0.36
N HIS A 300 -8.60 0.10 -0.84
CA HIS A 300 -10.00 -0.20 -1.13
C HIS A 300 -10.16 -1.13 -2.34
N ILE A 301 -9.35 -0.95 -3.40
CA ILE A 301 -9.34 -1.83 -4.58
C ILE A 301 -8.96 -3.26 -4.17
N ASP A 302 -7.91 -3.42 -3.38
CA ASP A 302 -7.41 -4.71 -2.92
C ASP A 302 -8.45 -5.41 -2.02
N ALA A 303 -9.04 -4.69 -1.06
CA ALA A 303 -10.07 -5.24 -0.20
C ALA A 303 -11.31 -5.66 -1.00
N PHE A 304 -11.73 -4.85 -1.97
CA PHE A 304 -12.82 -5.18 -2.89
C PHE A 304 -12.49 -6.42 -3.73
N ASN A 305 -11.34 -6.45 -4.41
CA ASN A 305 -10.95 -7.56 -5.26
C ASN A 305 -10.85 -8.86 -4.44
N TYR A 306 -10.30 -8.80 -3.22
CA TYR A 306 -10.27 -9.95 -2.31
C TYR A 306 -11.68 -10.46 -2.02
N GLU A 307 -12.60 -9.58 -1.62
CA GLU A 307 -14.00 -9.95 -1.35
C GLU A 307 -14.67 -10.57 -2.58
N GLN A 308 -14.37 -10.07 -3.78
CA GLN A 308 -14.95 -10.58 -5.02
C GLN A 308 -14.50 -11.99 -5.40
N THR A 309 -13.48 -12.56 -4.74
CA THR A 309 -13.08 -13.97 -4.93
C THR A 309 -13.93 -14.97 -4.15
N LYS A 310 -14.84 -14.50 -3.28
CA LYS A 310 -15.76 -15.36 -2.53
C LYS A 310 -16.73 -16.12 -3.45
N PRO A 311 -17.32 -17.26 -3.01
CA PRO A 311 -18.32 -17.97 -3.80
C PRO A 311 -19.46 -17.04 -4.26
N GLY A 312 -19.68 -16.95 -5.58
CA GLY A 312 -20.69 -16.08 -6.18
C GLY A 312 -20.26 -14.62 -6.36
N GLY A 313 -19.01 -14.27 -6.03
CA GLY A 313 -18.41 -12.97 -6.34
C GLY A 313 -18.09 -12.79 -7.83
N LEU A 314 -17.59 -11.60 -8.17
CA LEU A 314 -17.30 -11.20 -9.56
C LEU A 314 -15.97 -11.72 -10.10
N LEU A 315 -15.09 -12.22 -9.23
CA LEU A 315 -13.77 -12.72 -9.59
C LEU A 315 -13.68 -14.23 -9.33
N PRO A 316 -12.91 -14.98 -10.15
CA PRO A 316 -12.61 -16.37 -9.87
C PRO A 316 -12.02 -16.58 -8.47
N ALA A 317 -12.47 -17.62 -7.76
CA ALA A 317 -11.89 -17.99 -6.48
C ALA A 317 -10.39 -18.36 -6.63
N ASP A 318 -9.62 -18.15 -5.57
CA ASP A 318 -8.22 -18.58 -5.51
C ASP A 318 -7.90 -19.07 -4.10
N GLU A 319 -7.59 -20.37 -3.95
CA GLU A 319 -7.30 -20.96 -2.63
C GLU A 319 -5.97 -20.45 -2.04
N PHE A 320 -5.03 -20.00 -2.88
CA PHE A 320 -3.70 -19.59 -2.46
C PHE A 320 -3.73 -18.21 -1.79
N CYS A 321 -4.32 -17.20 -2.43
CA CYS A 321 -4.37 -15.82 -1.91
C CYS A 321 -5.78 -15.23 -1.72
N GLY A 322 -6.83 -15.82 -2.29
CA GLY A 322 -8.21 -15.28 -2.23
C GLY A 322 -8.99 -15.62 -0.96
N PHE A 323 -10.29 -15.36 -0.99
CA PHE A 323 -11.23 -15.60 0.10
C PHE A 323 -11.24 -17.06 0.57
N GLN A 324 -11.33 -17.25 1.88
CA GLN A 324 -11.67 -18.52 2.53
C GLN A 324 -12.57 -18.22 3.73
N ASP A 325 -13.40 -19.17 4.15
CA ASP A 325 -14.37 -18.93 5.24
C ASP A 325 -13.71 -18.48 6.55
N THR A 326 -12.50 -18.98 6.86
CA THR A 326 -11.73 -18.58 8.04
C THR A 326 -10.85 -17.33 7.83
N TYR A 327 -10.91 -16.74 6.65
CA TYR A 327 -10.18 -15.55 6.22
C TYR A 327 -11.15 -14.61 5.45
N PRO A 328 -12.19 -14.09 6.12
CA PRO A 328 -13.37 -13.53 5.45
C PRO A 328 -13.15 -12.16 4.77
N GLY A 329 -12.12 -11.42 5.17
CA GLY A 329 -11.76 -10.12 4.60
C GLY A 329 -10.25 -9.95 4.44
N LEU A 330 -9.82 -8.97 3.62
CA LEU A 330 -8.41 -8.78 3.32
C LEU A 330 -7.59 -8.40 4.57
N ASN A 331 -8.13 -7.56 5.44
CA ASN A 331 -7.57 -7.18 6.75
C ASN A 331 -7.31 -8.38 7.69
N GLN A 332 -7.93 -9.53 7.41
CA GLN A 332 -7.74 -10.78 8.13
C GLN A 332 -7.19 -11.91 7.24
N SER A 333 -6.77 -11.63 6.02
CA SER A 333 -6.48 -12.66 5.00
C SER A 333 -5.25 -13.53 5.28
N ALA A 334 -4.35 -13.06 6.17
CA ALA A 334 -3.00 -13.59 6.32
C ALA A 334 -2.22 -13.67 4.99
N LEU A 335 -2.35 -12.65 4.14
CA LEU A 335 -1.73 -12.58 2.80
C LEU A 335 -0.22 -12.85 2.82
N TYR A 336 0.48 -12.56 3.92
CA TYR A 336 1.91 -12.83 4.10
C TYR A 336 2.29 -14.30 3.83
N PHE A 337 1.37 -15.27 4.01
CA PHE A 337 1.63 -16.68 3.67
C PHE A 337 1.94 -16.89 2.18
N ALA A 338 1.37 -16.06 1.30
CA ALA A 338 1.66 -16.10 -0.13
C ALA A 338 3.12 -15.72 -0.45
N LEU A 339 3.78 -14.99 0.45
CA LEU A 339 5.12 -14.43 0.26
C LEU A 339 6.17 -15.08 1.18
N GLN A 340 5.74 -15.84 2.18
CA GLN A 340 6.60 -16.46 3.20
C GLN A 340 7.41 -17.62 2.60
N ILE A 341 8.66 -17.35 2.23
CA ILE A 341 9.61 -18.37 1.78
C ILE A 341 10.16 -19.09 3.02
N PRO A 342 10.09 -20.44 3.09
CA PRO A 342 10.60 -21.19 4.23
C PRO A 342 12.07 -20.92 4.52
N GLN A 343 12.39 -20.71 5.79
CA GLN A 343 13.77 -20.61 6.23
C GLN A 343 14.54 -21.91 5.92
N GLY A 344 15.72 -21.78 5.31
CA GLY A 344 16.54 -22.93 4.93
C GLY A 344 15.93 -23.80 3.82
N ILE A 345 15.14 -23.21 2.92
CA ILE A 345 14.41 -23.90 1.83
C ILE A 345 15.25 -24.95 1.08
N ASP A 346 16.53 -24.69 0.83
CA ASP A 346 17.44 -25.60 0.10
C ASP A 346 17.64 -26.95 0.81
N GLY A 347 17.55 -26.97 2.14
CA GLY A 347 17.66 -28.17 2.97
C GLY A 347 16.35 -28.94 3.14
N LEU A 348 15.22 -28.40 2.67
CA LEU A 348 13.90 -29.00 2.85
C LEU A 348 13.59 -30.05 1.78
N PRO A 349 12.81 -31.11 2.10
CA PRO A 349 12.27 -31.99 1.08
C PRO A 349 11.28 -31.23 0.18
N GLN A 350 11.14 -31.64 -1.09
CA GLN A 350 10.30 -30.94 -2.08
C GLN A 350 8.89 -30.59 -1.58
N ALA A 351 8.23 -31.52 -0.87
CA ALA A 351 6.90 -31.31 -0.33
C ALA A 351 6.82 -30.21 0.74
N ALA A 352 7.93 -29.87 1.40
CA ALA A 352 8.03 -28.81 2.40
C ALA A 352 8.55 -27.48 1.83
N LYS A 353 9.12 -27.47 0.62
CA LYS A 353 9.64 -26.23 -0.02
C LYS A 353 8.57 -25.22 -0.38
N GLN A 354 7.31 -25.65 -0.52
CA GLN A 354 6.18 -24.72 -0.66
C GLN A 354 5.88 -23.95 0.63
N GLY A 355 6.40 -24.38 1.78
CA GLY A 355 6.16 -23.72 3.07
C GLY A 355 4.76 -23.91 3.61
N ALA A 356 4.45 -23.17 4.68
CA ALA A 356 3.10 -23.15 5.22
C ALA A 356 2.17 -22.41 4.26
N LEU A 357 1.00 -23.00 4.01
CA LEU A 357 -0.13 -22.33 3.39
C LEU A 357 -1.13 -21.97 4.48
N ARG A 358 -2.01 -21.01 4.18
CA ARG A 358 -3.15 -20.66 5.03
C ARG A 358 -3.91 -21.93 5.44
N GLN A 359 -4.14 -22.09 6.74
CA GLN A 359 -4.85 -23.23 7.31
C GLN A 359 -6.18 -22.76 7.87
N PRO A 360 -7.24 -23.59 7.85
CA PRO A 360 -8.46 -23.27 8.58
C PRO A 360 -8.15 -22.95 10.04
N LEU A 361 -8.55 -21.76 10.48
CA LEU A 361 -8.35 -21.30 11.85
C LEU A 361 -9.42 -21.92 12.77
N PRO A 362 -9.08 -22.28 14.03
CA PRO A 362 -10.05 -22.82 14.97
C PRO A 362 -11.16 -21.79 15.29
N GLU A 363 -12.39 -22.28 15.35
CA GLU A 363 -13.58 -21.52 15.75
C GLU A 363 -13.61 -21.29 17.26
N GLY A 364 -14.21 -20.18 17.70
CA GLY A 364 -14.45 -19.86 19.12
C GLY A 364 -13.50 -18.82 19.70
N ASP A 365 -13.96 -18.11 20.74
CA ASP A 365 -13.26 -16.97 21.35
C ASP A 365 -12.60 -17.29 22.69
N ASP A 366 -12.55 -18.56 23.07
CA ASP A 366 -11.84 -18.99 24.27
C ASP A 366 -10.31 -18.87 24.12
N GLN A 367 -9.61 -18.78 25.25
CA GLN A 367 -8.17 -18.59 25.28
C GLN A 367 -7.39 -19.70 24.55
N ALA A 368 -7.87 -20.94 24.55
CA ALA A 368 -7.18 -22.03 23.87
C ALA A 368 -7.28 -21.88 22.34
N SER A 369 -8.47 -21.57 21.83
CA SER A 369 -8.70 -21.26 20.42
C SER A 369 -7.90 -20.04 19.96
N GLN A 370 -7.87 -18.97 20.75
CA GLN A 370 -7.05 -17.79 20.47
C GLN A 370 -5.54 -18.10 20.44
N ASN A 371 -5.04 -18.88 21.41
CA ASN A 371 -3.63 -19.29 21.44
C ASN A 371 -3.27 -20.18 20.24
N GLN A 372 -4.19 -21.07 19.84
CA GLN A 372 -3.99 -21.91 18.66
C GLN A 372 -4.01 -21.09 17.37
N ARG A 373 -4.92 -20.10 17.22
CA ARG A 373 -4.89 -19.14 16.11
C ARG A 373 -3.56 -18.42 16.04
N LYS A 374 -3.11 -17.86 17.18
CA LYS A 374 -1.82 -17.17 17.26
C LYS A 374 -0.68 -18.08 16.81
N ALA A 375 -0.61 -19.32 17.30
CA ALA A 375 0.44 -20.26 16.91
C ALA A 375 0.41 -20.64 15.42
N LEU A 376 -0.76 -20.74 14.79
CA LEU A 376 -0.88 -20.99 13.35
C LEU A 376 -0.45 -19.78 12.52
N LEU A 377 -0.71 -18.57 13.00
CA LEU A 377 -0.42 -17.31 12.33
C LEU A 377 1.00 -16.77 12.63
N ASP A 378 1.75 -17.44 13.49
CA ASP A 378 3.11 -17.07 13.86
C ASP A 378 4.13 -17.88 13.06
N THR A 379 4.14 -17.65 11.73
CA THR A 379 5.06 -18.32 10.81
C THR A 379 5.94 -17.29 10.11
N ASP A 380 7.26 -17.38 10.28
CA ASP A 380 8.24 -16.52 9.62
C ASP A 380 8.82 -17.10 8.33
N GLY A 381 9.45 -16.24 7.54
CA GLY A 381 10.14 -16.60 6.31
C GLY A 381 11.49 -15.90 6.18
N ALA A 382 12.32 -16.41 5.29
CA ALA A 382 13.60 -15.81 4.95
C ALA A 382 13.84 -15.87 3.45
N LEU A 383 14.33 -14.77 2.89
CA LEU A 383 14.75 -14.72 1.49
C LEU A 383 16.06 -15.51 1.35
N PRO A 384 16.16 -16.49 0.43
CA PRO A 384 17.38 -17.27 0.26
C PRO A 384 18.56 -16.38 -0.17
N PRO A 385 19.77 -16.61 0.37
CA PRO A 385 20.94 -15.79 0.04
C PRO A 385 21.22 -15.72 -1.46
N TRP A 386 21.14 -16.85 -2.18
CA TRP A 386 21.38 -16.92 -3.61
C TRP A 386 20.45 -15.98 -4.42
N LEU A 387 19.19 -15.82 -3.97
CA LEU A 387 18.22 -14.96 -4.65
C LEU A 387 18.54 -13.49 -4.38
N ALA A 388 18.84 -13.14 -3.13
CA ALA A 388 19.25 -11.79 -2.77
C ALA A 388 20.54 -11.38 -3.49
N GLU A 389 21.53 -12.28 -3.57
CA GLU A 389 22.77 -12.09 -4.34
C GLU A 389 22.47 -11.85 -5.82
N THR A 390 21.60 -12.66 -6.41
CA THR A 390 21.22 -12.52 -7.83
C THR A 390 20.50 -11.19 -8.09
N ILE A 391 19.58 -10.77 -7.20
CA ILE A 391 18.88 -9.48 -7.29
C ILE A 391 19.89 -8.33 -7.31
N VAL A 392 20.81 -8.29 -6.34
CA VAL A 392 21.82 -7.23 -6.26
C VAL A 392 22.73 -7.23 -7.49
N GLN A 393 23.16 -8.41 -7.92
CA GLN A 393 23.98 -8.54 -9.13
C GLN A 393 23.23 -8.00 -10.36
N VAL A 394 21.94 -8.33 -10.51
CA VAL A 394 21.09 -7.80 -11.59
C VAL A 394 20.99 -6.28 -11.51
N PHE A 395 20.80 -5.71 -10.32
CA PHE A 395 20.74 -4.26 -10.16
C PHE A 395 22.04 -3.60 -10.62
N ILE A 396 23.21 -4.12 -10.22
CA ILE A 396 24.51 -3.62 -10.66
C ILE A 396 24.61 -3.69 -12.18
N GLU A 397 24.32 -4.85 -12.77
CA GLU A 397 24.39 -5.06 -14.21
C GLU A 397 23.45 -4.14 -15.01
N VAL A 398 22.27 -3.85 -14.45
CA VAL A 398 21.22 -3.05 -15.09
C VAL A 398 21.44 -1.55 -14.91
N TYR A 399 21.91 -1.08 -13.76
CA TYR A 399 21.91 0.35 -13.42
C TYR A 399 23.30 0.97 -13.21
N ALA A 400 24.32 0.19 -12.81
CA ALA A 400 25.63 0.77 -12.52
C ALA A 400 26.31 1.27 -13.79
N HIS A 401 27.28 2.17 -13.62
CA HIS A 401 28.16 2.52 -14.73
C HIS A 401 28.99 1.29 -15.15
N PRO A 402 29.40 1.19 -16.42
CA PRO A 402 30.31 0.12 -16.86
C PRO A 402 31.59 -0.03 -16.05
N SER A 403 32.12 1.07 -15.52
CA SER A 403 33.30 1.06 -14.65
C SER A 403 33.05 0.45 -13.27
N GLU A 404 31.79 0.32 -12.87
CA GLU A 404 31.34 -0.18 -11.56
C GLU A 404 30.66 -1.56 -11.67
N GLY A 405 30.52 -2.13 -12.88
CA GLY A 405 29.94 -3.46 -13.10
C GLY A 405 28.70 -3.48 -14.00
N GLY A 406 28.24 -2.32 -14.48
CA GLY A 406 27.15 -2.22 -15.44
C GLY A 406 27.46 -2.85 -16.79
N LEU A 407 26.41 -3.29 -17.49
CA LEU A 407 26.55 -3.90 -18.81
C LEU A 407 26.61 -2.83 -19.92
N VAL A 408 27.79 -2.65 -20.50
CA VAL A 408 28.03 -1.76 -21.67
C VAL A 408 27.06 -2.05 -22.82
N ASP A 409 26.80 -3.32 -23.10
CA ASP A 409 25.91 -3.71 -24.20
C ASP A 409 24.45 -3.30 -23.93
N LEU A 410 24.02 -3.29 -22.66
CA LEU A 410 22.69 -2.82 -22.28
C LEU A 410 22.58 -1.30 -22.44
N GLU A 411 23.55 -0.54 -21.93
CA GLU A 411 23.61 0.92 -22.08
C GLU A 411 23.57 1.33 -23.56
N ASN A 412 24.40 0.67 -24.39
CA ASN A 412 24.42 0.89 -25.83
C ASN A 412 23.08 0.55 -26.51
N LYS A 413 22.42 -0.53 -26.05
CA LYS A 413 21.12 -0.96 -26.60
C LYS A 413 20.01 0.05 -26.28
N LEU A 414 20.03 0.64 -25.09
CA LEU A 414 19.04 1.62 -24.66
C LEU A 414 19.31 3.01 -25.24
N GLY A 415 20.56 3.31 -25.60
CA GLY A 415 20.93 4.60 -26.19
C GLY A 415 20.86 5.78 -25.21
N GLU A 416 20.71 5.50 -23.92
CA GLU A 416 20.55 6.50 -22.85
C GLU A 416 21.87 7.22 -22.53
N GLY A 417 23.01 6.60 -22.85
CA GLY A 417 24.33 7.08 -22.43
C GLY A 417 24.54 6.94 -20.92
N ASP A 418 25.47 7.74 -20.39
CA ASP A 418 25.92 7.68 -19.01
C ASP A 418 24.84 8.27 -18.08
N GLN A 419 23.97 7.40 -17.55
CA GLN A 419 22.88 7.77 -16.65
C GLN A 419 23.32 7.67 -15.18
N PRO A 420 22.91 8.61 -14.31
CA PRO A 420 23.13 8.47 -12.87
C PRO A 420 22.36 7.26 -12.32
N HIS A 421 22.80 6.75 -11.18
CA HIS A 421 22.09 5.74 -10.39
C HIS A 421 22.07 6.17 -8.92
N PRO A 422 21.28 5.52 -8.04
CA PRO A 422 21.14 5.93 -6.65
C PRO A 422 22.49 6.00 -5.95
N ARG A 423 22.66 6.95 -5.04
CA ARG A 423 23.84 7.13 -4.19
C ARG A 423 23.48 7.15 -2.71
N ASN A 424 22.33 6.58 -2.37
CA ASN A 424 21.76 6.59 -1.04
C ASN A 424 22.23 5.47 -0.10
N LEU A 425 22.89 4.45 -0.66
CA LEU A 425 23.52 3.34 0.08
C LEU A 425 25.02 3.37 -0.16
N LEU A 426 25.79 2.86 0.81
CA LEU A 426 27.25 2.91 0.75
C LEU A 426 27.87 1.66 0.14
N GLY A 427 27.15 0.54 0.06
CA GLY A 427 27.63 -0.70 -0.58
C GLY A 427 28.90 -1.26 0.07
N GLN A 428 29.88 -1.67 -0.75
CA GLN A 428 31.13 -2.26 -0.27
C GLN A 428 31.89 -1.38 0.76
N PRO A 429 32.02 -0.05 0.58
CA PRO A 429 32.56 0.83 1.62
C PRO A 429 31.97 0.64 3.03
N PHE A 430 30.65 0.46 3.16
CA PHE A 430 30.02 0.21 4.46
C PHE A 430 30.35 -1.19 4.97
N GLN A 431 30.24 -2.22 4.12
CA GLN A 431 30.61 -3.59 4.47
C GLN A 431 32.05 -3.67 4.99
N ASP A 432 33.01 -3.07 4.28
CA ASP A 432 34.42 -3.00 4.67
C ASP A 432 34.62 -2.29 6.03
N GLY A 433 33.83 -1.25 6.29
CA GLY A 433 33.80 -0.53 7.56
C GLY A 433 33.37 -1.40 8.74
N LEU A 434 32.45 -2.35 8.54
CA LEU A 434 31.99 -3.26 9.61
C LEU A 434 33.10 -4.19 10.13
N HIS A 435 34.06 -4.56 9.27
CA HIS A 435 35.22 -5.36 9.69
C HIS A 435 36.18 -4.61 10.61
N LEU A 436 36.15 -3.27 10.57
CA LEU A 436 37.08 -2.40 11.28
C LEU A 436 36.55 -1.95 12.65
N GLY A 437 35.28 -2.22 12.98
CA GLY A 437 34.70 -1.84 14.28
C GLY A 437 33.42 -2.58 14.65
N THR A 438 33.48 -3.45 15.65
CA THR A 438 32.30 -4.08 16.28
C THR A 438 31.48 -3.10 17.14
N SER A 439 31.86 -1.82 17.19
CA SER A 439 31.19 -0.79 17.97
C SER A 439 29.76 -0.55 17.54
N LEU A 440 29.46 -0.70 16.24
CA LEU A 440 28.11 -0.49 15.72
C LEU A 440 27.16 -1.62 16.14
N ILE A 441 27.62 -2.87 16.09
CA ILE A 441 26.88 -4.02 16.63
C ILE A 441 26.69 -3.86 18.14
N GLY A 442 27.72 -3.40 18.85
CA GLY A 442 27.63 -3.10 20.29
C GLY A 442 26.60 -2.00 20.61
N LYS A 443 26.54 -0.92 19.80
CA LYS A 443 25.52 0.14 19.91
C LYS A 443 24.12 -0.48 19.84
N TRP A 444 23.83 -1.24 18.78
CA TRP A 444 22.51 -1.78 18.55
C TRP A 444 22.10 -2.86 19.56
N LEU A 445 23.03 -3.72 20.00
CA LEU A 445 22.78 -4.63 21.12
C LEU A 445 22.38 -3.89 22.40
N GLY A 446 23.06 -2.77 22.70
CA GLY A 446 22.72 -1.93 23.85
C GLY A 446 21.35 -1.29 23.74
N ILE A 447 20.99 -0.77 22.55
CA ILE A 447 19.66 -0.20 22.27
C ILE A 447 18.56 -1.27 22.42
N LEU A 448 18.80 -2.48 21.91
CA LEU A 448 17.88 -3.61 22.02
C LEU A 448 17.84 -4.26 23.42
N GLY A 449 18.58 -3.71 24.40
CA GLY A 449 18.60 -4.24 25.77
C GLY A 449 19.28 -5.61 25.92
N VAL A 450 20.14 -5.99 24.97
CA VAL A 450 20.81 -7.31 24.93
C VAL A 450 22.27 -7.19 25.39
N ASP A 451 22.53 -7.51 26.65
CA ASP A 451 23.87 -7.42 27.26
C ASP A 451 24.89 -8.42 26.69
N ASN A 452 24.43 -9.56 26.20
CA ASN A 452 25.27 -10.60 25.63
C ASN A 452 24.50 -11.26 24.50
N ALA A 453 25.11 -11.43 23.32
CA ALA A 453 24.52 -12.08 22.15
C ALA A 453 24.76 -13.61 22.09
N GLY A 454 25.52 -14.16 23.04
CA GLY A 454 25.85 -15.58 23.12
C GLY A 454 27.03 -16.02 22.25
N MET A 455 27.65 -15.09 21.51
CA MET A 455 28.83 -15.32 20.66
C MET A 455 29.66 -14.03 20.51
N ALA A 456 30.85 -14.14 19.93
CA ALA A 456 31.73 -12.99 19.68
C ALA A 456 31.10 -12.06 18.63
N LEU A 457 31.30 -10.74 18.78
CA LEU A 457 30.72 -9.74 17.87
C LEU A 457 31.13 -9.94 16.41
N ASP A 458 32.36 -10.40 16.16
CA ASP A 458 32.85 -10.73 14.81
C ASP A 458 32.08 -11.89 14.16
N ASP A 459 31.62 -12.85 14.96
CA ASP A 459 30.84 -13.98 14.46
C ASP A 459 29.38 -13.59 14.26
N ILE A 460 28.81 -12.71 15.11
CA ILE A 460 27.49 -12.10 14.87
C ILE A 460 27.50 -11.35 13.55
N ARG A 461 28.53 -10.52 13.31
CA ARG A 461 28.68 -9.75 12.07
C ARG A 461 28.53 -10.64 10.84
N LYS A 462 29.16 -11.82 10.84
CA LYS A 462 29.06 -12.79 9.72
C LYS A 462 27.66 -13.40 9.56
N GLN A 463 26.86 -13.45 10.62
CA GLN A 463 25.48 -13.94 10.56
C GLN A 463 24.53 -12.87 10.02
N ILE A 464 24.68 -11.62 10.46
CA ILE A 464 23.73 -10.54 10.18
C ILE A 464 24.09 -9.72 8.94
N ALA A 465 25.37 -9.66 8.58
CA ALA A 465 25.89 -8.93 7.43
C ALA A 465 27.00 -9.77 6.74
N PRO A 466 26.65 -10.94 6.19
CA PRO A 466 27.59 -11.79 5.47
C PRO A 466 28.22 -11.06 4.27
N ASP A 467 29.48 -11.40 3.98
CA ASP A 467 30.24 -10.82 2.88
C ASP A 467 29.65 -11.30 1.54
N ALA A 468 29.39 -10.37 0.62
CA ALA A 468 28.87 -10.70 -0.71
C ALA A 468 29.93 -11.45 -1.55
N PRO A 469 29.53 -12.36 -2.46
CA PRO A 469 30.48 -13.09 -3.31
C PRO A 469 31.09 -12.24 -4.43
N PHE A 470 30.68 -10.98 -4.56
CA PHE A 470 31.16 -10.00 -5.53
C PHE A 470 31.24 -8.61 -4.88
N THR A 471 31.95 -7.69 -5.52
CA THR A 471 32.04 -6.30 -5.06
C THR A 471 30.74 -5.56 -5.34
N VAL A 472 30.17 -4.91 -4.31
CA VAL A 472 28.95 -4.09 -4.43
C VAL A 472 29.34 -2.61 -4.52
N PRO A 473 29.07 -1.90 -5.63
CA PRO A 473 29.39 -0.48 -5.75
C PRO A 473 28.62 0.38 -4.74
N GLU A 474 29.15 1.57 -4.48
CA GLU A 474 28.39 2.62 -3.77
C GLU A 474 27.09 2.92 -4.52
N GLY A 475 26.00 3.11 -3.77
CA GLY A 475 24.66 3.30 -4.30
C GLY A 475 23.79 2.05 -4.30
N PHE A 476 24.39 0.85 -4.21
CA PHE A 476 23.70 -0.43 -4.34
C PHE A 476 23.51 -1.12 -2.99
N PRO A 477 22.39 -1.85 -2.79
CA PRO A 477 22.17 -2.58 -1.56
C PRO A 477 23.06 -3.82 -1.51
N MET A 478 23.50 -4.16 -0.31
CA MET A 478 24.11 -5.44 -0.01
C MET A 478 23.05 -6.57 -0.04
N PRO A 479 23.41 -7.82 -0.37
CA PRO A 479 22.46 -8.93 -0.38
C PRO A 479 21.75 -9.15 0.96
N TRP A 480 22.42 -8.87 2.08
CA TRP A 480 21.80 -9.00 3.41
C TRP A 480 20.81 -7.87 3.72
N GLU A 481 20.95 -6.69 3.10
CA GLU A 481 19.98 -5.59 3.21
C GLU A 481 18.68 -5.94 2.49
N VAL A 482 18.77 -6.57 1.31
CA VAL A 482 17.60 -7.11 0.60
C VAL A 482 16.87 -8.16 1.45
N GLN A 483 17.62 -9.02 2.15
CA GLN A 483 17.03 -10.00 3.09
C GLN A 483 16.35 -9.32 4.30
N ALA A 484 16.95 -8.27 4.84
CA ALA A 484 16.38 -7.49 5.94
C ALA A 484 15.10 -6.77 5.51
N ALA A 485 15.09 -6.15 4.32
CA ALA A 485 13.92 -5.51 3.72
C ALA A 485 12.76 -6.50 3.52
N TYR A 486 13.08 -7.71 3.03
CA TYR A 486 12.10 -8.79 2.92
C TYR A 486 11.49 -9.20 4.26
N ARG A 487 12.30 -9.35 5.30
CA ARG A 487 11.78 -9.66 6.65
C ARG A 487 10.94 -8.53 7.20
N PHE A 488 11.34 -7.29 6.96
CA PHE A 488 10.55 -6.13 7.36
C PHE A 488 9.19 -6.06 6.67
N MET A 489 9.15 -6.32 5.36
CA MET A 489 7.90 -6.47 4.61
C MET A 489 7.01 -7.57 5.22
N LEU A 490 7.54 -8.74 5.56
CA LEU A 490 6.75 -9.81 6.20
C LEU A 490 6.18 -9.38 7.56
N SER A 491 7.00 -8.75 8.42
CA SER A 491 6.54 -8.23 9.72
C SER A 491 5.44 -7.18 9.54
N TRP A 492 5.56 -6.34 8.50
CA TRP A 492 4.54 -5.36 8.12
C TRP A 492 3.25 -6.03 7.67
N PHE A 493 3.33 -7.02 6.78
CA PHE A 493 2.18 -7.73 6.23
C PHE A 493 1.44 -8.53 7.30
N LYS A 494 2.17 -9.17 8.23
CA LYS A 494 1.56 -9.82 9.39
C LYS A 494 0.70 -8.84 10.18
N ARG A 495 1.17 -7.62 10.39
CA ARG A 495 0.36 -6.59 11.06
C ARG A 495 -0.86 -6.19 10.20
N SER A 496 -0.64 -5.85 8.93
CA SER A 496 -1.68 -5.30 8.05
C SER A 496 -2.81 -6.29 7.71
N TYR A 497 -2.52 -7.59 7.67
CA TYR A 497 -3.46 -8.62 7.18
C TYR A 497 -3.82 -9.70 8.21
N VAL A 498 -3.42 -9.54 9.48
CA VAL A 498 -3.72 -10.51 10.55
C VAL A 498 -4.22 -9.84 11.82
N SER A 499 -3.61 -8.71 12.22
CA SER A 499 -3.83 -8.08 13.52
C SER A 499 -4.03 -6.58 13.33
N GLN A 500 -5.26 -6.20 13.01
CA GLN A 500 -5.69 -4.80 13.03
C GLN A 500 -6.71 -4.56 14.15
N PHE A 501 -7.02 -3.29 14.37
CA PHE A 501 -8.11 -2.85 15.24
C PHE A 501 -9.44 -3.43 14.72
N ASP A 502 -9.94 -4.51 15.30
CA ASP A 502 -11.15 -5.21 14.83
C ASP A 502 -11.98 -5.70 16.02
N MET A 503 -13.30 -5.74 15.86
CA MET A 503 -14.29 -6.09 16.89
C MET A 503 -15.59 -6.59 16.27
N ASP A 504 -16.00 -7.80 16.65
CA ASP A 504 -17.28 -8.35 16.24
C ASP A 504 -18.44 -7.65 16.96
N LYS A 505 -19.53 -7.35 16.24
CA LYS A 505 -20.81 -7.00 16.86
C LYS A 505 -21.28 -8.21 17.67
N PRO A 506 -21.50 -8.09 18.99
CA PRO A 506 -22.02 -9.21 19.76
C PRO A 506 -23.39 -9.65 19.22
N GLN A 507 -23.67 -10.96 19.24
CA GLN A 507 -24.99 -11.48 18.83
C GLN A 507 -26.08 -11.01 19.79
N ARG A 508 -27.25 -10.68 19.24
CA ARG A 508 -28.40 -10.26 20.04
C ARG A 508 -28.88 -11.40 20.96
N PRO A 509 -29.26 -11.12 22.23
CA PRO A 509 -29.77 -12.15 23.14
C PRO A 509 -31.04 -12.83 22.61
N THR A 510 -31.03 -14.16 22.46
CA THR A 510 -32.19 -14.92 21.96
C THR A 510 -33.09 -15.44 23.09
N VAL A 511 -34.40 -15.10 23.08
CA VAL A 511 -35.61 -15.92 23.41
C VAL A 511 -36.89 -15.05 23.32
N PHE A 512 -37.74 -15.32 22.30
CA PHE A 512 -39.12 -14.84 22.03
C PHE A 512 -39.29 -13.35 21.65
N THR A 513 -39.77 -13.07 20.42
CA THR A 513 -39.99 -11.72 19.87
C THR A 513 -41.40 -11.17 20.20
N PRO A 514 -41.57 -10.09 21.00
CA PRO A 514 -42.79 -9.29 21.01
C PRO A 514 -42.73 -8.16 19.94
N PRO A 515 -43.83 -7.46 19.65
CA PRO A 515 -43.89 -6.49 18.55
C PRO A 515 -43.04 -5.24 18.85
N ALA A 516 -42.31 -4.76 17.85
CA ALA A 516 -41.38 -3.61 17.89
C ALA A 516 -41.98 -2.27 18.39
N SER A 517 -43.30 -2.18 18.57
CA SER A 517 -43.98 -0.94 18.96
C SER A 517 -43.81 -0.55 20.44
N ASP A 518 -43.42 -1.48 21.32
CA ASP A 518 -43.30 -1.23 22.77
C ASP A 518 -41.89 -0.75 23.21
N LEU A 519 -40.90 -0.74 22.30
CA LEU A 519 -39.49 -0.38 22.56
C LEU A 519 -39.06 0.99 22.01
N ASN A 520 -39.82 1.55 21.06
CA ASN A 520 -39.48 2.79 20.35
C ASN A 520 -39.44 4.07 21.23
N ASN A 521 -39.82 3.99 22.50
CA ASN A 521 -39.76 5.13 23.43
C ASN A 521 -38.60 5.07 24.42
N LEU A 522 -37.85 3.95 24.52
CA LEU A 522 -36.75 3.82 25.48
C LEU A 522 -35.37 4.16 24.90
N GLY A 523 -35.14 3.95 23.60
CA GLY A 523 -33.87 4.31 22.94
C GLY A 523 -33.66 5.82 22.75
N ASN A 524 -34.72 6.62 22.84
CA ASN A 524 -34.67 8.07 22.60
C ASN A 524 -34.15 8.90 23.80
N ASP A 525 -34.03 8.32 24.99
CA ASP A 525 -33.55 9.04 26.19
C ASP A 525 -32.01 8.95 26.37
N PHE A 526 -31.33 8.04 25.67
CA PHE A 526 -29.87 7.89 25.69
C PHE A 526 -29.16 8.61 24.51
N SER A 527 -29.93 9.31 23.65
CA SER A 527 -29.48 9.88 22.38
C SER A 527 -28.92 11.30 22.47
N GLY A 528 -28.21 11.62 23.56
CA GLY A 528 -27.38 12.84 23.58
C GLY A 528 -26.12 12.57 22.75
N PRO A 529 -25.76 13.42 21.77
CA PRO A 529 -24.47 13.28 21.09
C PRO A 529 -23.32 13.40 22.12
N PRO A 530 -22.15 12.80 21.87
CA PRO A 530 -21.00 12.94 22.77
C PRO A 530 -20.71 14.41 23.10
N ASP A 531 -20.29 14.67 24.34
CA ASP A 531 -19.86 16.01 24.74
C ASP A 531 -18.40 16.18 24.38
N PHE A 532 -18.20 17.21 23.58
CA PHE A 532 -17.12 17.40 22.67
C PHE A 532 -16.56 18.83 22.81
N SER A 533 -17.08 19.58 23.79
CA SER A 533 -16.65 20.93 24.14
C SER A 533 -15.19 21.05 24.60
N GLY A 534 -14.48 19.91 24.74
CA GLY A 534 -13.06 19.82 25.08
C GLY A 534 -12.09 19.81 23.90
N VAL A 535 -12.52 19.50 22.67
CA VAL A 535 -11.61 19.51 21.50
C VAL A 535 -11.45 20.93 21.00
N ASN A 536 -10.20 21.37 20.91
CA ASN A 536 -9.87 22.70 20.44
C ASN A 536 -9.64 22.67 18.92
N PRO A 537 -10.41 23.44 18.12
CA PRO A 537 -10.27 23.48 16.65
C PRO A 537 -8.91 24.01 16.16
N ASN A 538 -8.08 24.51 17.07
CA ASN A 538 -6.73 25.00 16.78
C ASN A 538 -5.65 23.97 17.08
N ASP A 539 -6.00 22.80 17.61
CA ASP A 539 -5.05 21.72 17.87
C ASP A 539 -4.76 20.95 16.58
N ASP A 540 -3.85 20.00 16.64
CA ASP A 540 -3.36 19.33 15.44
C ASP A 540 -4.28 18.15 15.04
N PRO A 541 -4.51 17.87 13.74
CA PRO A 541 -5.39 16.81 13.25
C PRO A 541 -5.24 15.44 13.91
N LEU A 542 -4.08 15.03 14.40
CA LEU A 542 -3.95 13.72 15.02
C LEU A 542 -4.24 13.78 16.53
N SER A 543 -3.93 14.90 17.21
CA SER A 543 -4.34 15.15 18.60
C SER A 543 -5.85 15.28 18.69
N GLN A 544 -6.45 15.99 17.74
CA GLN A 544 -7.89 16.13 17.66
C GLN A 544 -8.57 14.76 17.37
N LEU A 545 -7.98 13.91 16.51
CA LEU A 545 -8.44 12.52 16.32
C LEU A 545 -8.49 11.79 17.65
N CYS A 546 -7.43 11.90 18.45
CA CYS A 546 -7.33 11.21 19.73
C CYS A 546 -8.23 11.80 20.82
N GLU A 547 -8.40 13.12 20.87
CA GLU A 547 -9.31 13.80 21.80
C GLU A 547 -10.77 13.49 21.51
N ALA A 548 -11.12 13.39 20.23
CA ALA A 548 -12.44 12.96 19.85
C ALA A 548 -12.66 11.47 20.08
N ILE A 549 -11.68 10.60 19.78
CA ILE A 549 -11.75 9.19 20.19
C ILE A 549 -12.00 9.10 21.71
N ALA A 550 -11.25 9.86 22.50
CA ALA A 550 -11.43 9.87 23.94
C ALA A 550 -12.79 10.42 24.38
N SER A 551 -13.31 11.43 23.69
CA SER A 551 -14.63 12.00 23.97
C SER A 551 -15.77 11.05 23.56
N ILE A 552 -15.60 10.31 22.47
CA ILE A 552 -16.52 9.23 22.06
C ILE A 552 -16.49 8.10 23.10
N LEU A 553 -15.30 7.69 23.57
CA LEU A 553 -15.15 6.67 24.61
C LEU A 553 -15.66 7.14 25.99
N ASP A 554 -15.49 8.42 26.34
CA ASP A 554 -16.03 9.03 27.56
C ASP A 554 -17.56 9.14 27.49
N TRP A 555 -18.13 9.46 26.32
CA TRP A 555 -19.56 9.35 26.08
C TRP A 555 -20.04 7.92 26.20
N ALA A 556 -19.35 6.94 25.60
CA ALA A 556 -19.70 5.53 25.74
C ALA A 556 -19.71 5.11 27.22
N ASN A 557 -18.74 5.58 28.01
CA ASN A 557 -18.71 5.39 29.47
C ASN A 557 -19.88 6.08 30.20
N LYS A 558 -20.27 7.28 29.80
CA LYS A 558 -21.45 7.98 30.37
C LYS A 558 -22.75 7.26 30.02
N VAL A 559 -22.93 6.84 28.78
CA VAL A 559 -24.05 6.00 28.32
C VAL A 559 -24.07 4.69 29.11
N LEU A 560 -22.92 4.04 29.31
CA LEU A 560 -22.77 2.84 30.15
C LEU A 560 -23.21 3.06 31.61
N GLN A 561 -22.87 4.21 32.21
CA GLN A 561 -23.25 4.56 33.58
C GLN A 561 -24.74 4.86 33.72
N ASP A 562 -25.30 5.65 32.80
CA ASP A 562 -26.71 6.03 32.79
C ASP A 562 -27.61 4.81 32.53
N ALA A 563 -27.22 3.96 31.58
CA ALA A 563 -27.91 2.71 31.30
C ALA A 563 -27.76 1.70 32.46
N GLY A 564 -26.59 1.62 33.10
CA GLY A 564 -26.38 0.80 34.30
C GLY A 564 -27.31 1.17 35.45
N GLN A 565 -27.58 2.47 35.65
CA GLN A 565 -28.55 2.96 36.63
C GLN A 565 -29.99 2.55 36.25
N PHE A 566 -30.35 2.66 34.97
CA PHE A 566 -31.65 2.20 34.45
C PHE A 566 -31.85 0.69 34.62
N ILE A 567 -30.83 -0.12 34.31
CA ILE A 567 -30.84 -1.58 34.46
C ILE A 567 -30.95 -1.99 35.93
N TYR A 568 -30.23 -1.31 36.83
CA TYR A 568 -30.36 -1.51 38.27
C TYR A 568 -31.80 -1.29 38.76
N ASP A 569 -32.50 -0.30 38.20
CA ASP A 569 -33.89 -0.01 38.52
C ASP A 569 -34.87 -1.06 37.93
N LEU A 570 -34.56 -1.61 36.75
CA LEU A 570 -35.32 -2.68 36.10
C LEU A 570 -35.12 -4.06 36.80
N VAL A 571 -33.89 -4.42 37.18
CA VAL A 571 -33.55 -5.71 37.84
C VAL A 571 -34.20 -5.86 39.21
N LYS A 572 -34.43 -4.75 39.93
CA LYS A 572 -35.23 -4.76 41.18
C LYS A 572 -36.64 -5.33 41.01
N THR A 573 -37.14 -5.48 39.78
CA THR A 573 -38.55 -5.83 39.53
C THR A 573 -38.81 -7.24 38.94
N ALA A 574 -37.80 -8.06 38.57
CA ALA A 574 -38.05 -9.32 37.84
C ALA A 574 -37.26 -10.57 38.31
N ALA A 575 -37.92 -11.75 38.31
CA ALA A 575 -37.36 -13.04 38.71
C ALA A 575 -37.24 -14.05 37.54
N SER A 576 -36.01 -14.50 37.27
CA SER A 576 -35.48 -15.67 36.51
C SER A 576 -36.02 -16.11 35.13
N ALA A 577 -37.25 -15.79 34.73
CA ALA A 577 -37.70 -15.85 33.33
C ALA A 577 -37.73 -14.45 32.66
N GLY A 578 -37.55 -13.39 33.48
CA GLY A 578 -37.64 -11.98 33.09
C GLY A 578 -36.31 -11.25 32.93
N THR A 579 -35.18 -11.95 32.72
CA THR A 579 -33.88 -11.29 32.45
C THR A 579 -33.63 -11.06 30.97
N TRP A 580 -34.48 -11.56 30.07
CA TRP A 580 -34.38 -11.27 28.64
C TRP A 580 -34.60 -9.78 28.32
N PRO A 581 -35.67 -9.11 28.78
CA PRO A 581 -35.84 -7.67 28.55
C PRO A 581 -34.69 -6.82 29.10
N VAL A 582 -34.08 -7.28 30.21
CA VAL A 582 -32.90 -6.63 30.79
C VAL A 582 -31.68 -6.81 29.88
N ARG A 583 -31.45 -8.02 29.37
CA ARG A 583 -30.35 -8.30 28.43
C ARG A 583 -30.53 -7.61 27.09
N GLU A 584 -31.76 -7.52 26.58
CA GLU A 584 -32.09 -6.76 25.38
C GLU A 584 -31.90 -5.26 25.60
N ALA A 585 -32.33 -4.71 26.75
CA ALA A 585 -32.07 -3.31 27.08
C ALA A 585 -30.57 -3.00 27.28
N ILE A 586 -29.79 -3.93 27.83
CA ILE A 586 -28.32 -3.84 27.87
C ILE A 586 -27.75 -3.89 26.45
N TYR A 587 -28.27 -4.75 25.61
CA TYR A 587 -27.80 -4.87 24.23
C TYR A 587 -28.02 -3.54 23.48
N ASP A 588 -29.27 -3.10 23.40
CA ASP A 588 -29.69 -1.92 22.62
C ASP A 588 -29.19 -0.61 23.25
N GLY A 589 -29.07 -0.53 24.58
CA GLY A 589 -28.69 0.70 25.29
C GLY A 589 -27.20 0.85 25.61
N ILE A 590 -26.41 -0.22 25.52
CA ILE A 590 -25.00 -0.24 25.93
C ILE A 590 -24.12 -0.91 24.87
N ILE A 591 -24.40 -2.17 24.54
CA ILE A 591 -23.47 -2.99 23.76
C ILE A 591 -23.41 -2.50 22.31
N GLU A 592 -24.56 -2.26 21.70
CA GLU A 592 -24.66 -1.80 20.32
C GLU A 592 -24.08 -0.38 20.14
N PRO A 593 -24.44 0.64 20.94
CA PRO A 593 -23.82 1.97 20.85
C PRO A 593 -22.29 1.95 21.05
N ALA A 594 -21.80 1.12 21.98
CA ALA A 594 -20.37 1.00 22.25
C ALA A 594 -19.60 0.35 21.08
N TRP A 595 -20.23 -0.63 20.42
CA TRP A 595 -19.68 -1.22 19.20
C TRP A 595 -19.72 -0.23 18.03
N GLU A 596 -20.83 0.49 17.81
CA GLU A 596 -20.98 1.51 16.76
C GLU A 596 -19.89 2.59 16.84
N VAL A 597 -19.54 3.01 18.06
CA VAL A 597 -18.42 3.91 18.33
C VAL A 597 -17.09 3.38 17.81
N CYS A 598 -16.79 2.12 18.11
CA CYS A 598 -15.54 1.50 17.72
C CYS A 598 -15.46 1.33 16.20
N GLU A 599 -16.57 0.95 15.57
CA GLU A 599 -16.68 0.85 14.11
C GLU A 599 -16.54 2.21 13.42
N ASN A 600 -17.14 3.27 13.95
CA ASN A 600 -16.99 4.62 13.40
C ASN A 600 -15.54 5.10 13.46
N LEU A 601 -14.83 4.84 14.57
CA LEU A 601 -13.41 5.11 14.68
C LEU A 601 -12.61 4.34 13.63
N ARG A 602 -12.83 3.02 13.53
CA ARG A 602 -12.12 2.19 12.56
C ARG A 602 -12.33 2.71 11.13
N ARG A 603 -13.56 3.06 10.76
CA ARG A 603 -13.91 3.64 9.46
C ARG A 603 -13.14 4.93 9.16
N VAL A 604 -12.97 5.83 10.14
CA VAL A 604 -12.14 7.04 9.98
C VAL A 604 -10.67 6.68 9.73
N LEU A 605 -10.11 5.75 10.51
CA LEU A 605 -8.72 5.30 10.33
C LEU A 605 -8.48 4.61 8.98
N VAL A 606 -9.46 3.87 8.48
CA VAL A 606 -9.44 3.26 7.14
C VAL A 606 -9.40 4.35 6.07
N HIS A 607 -10.29 5.34 6.13
CA HIS A 607 -10.37 6.43 5.14
C HIS A 607 -9.19 7.42 5.23
N MET A 608 -8.41 7.37 6.32
CA MET A 608 -7.13 8.08 6.44
C MET A 608 -5.93 7.27 5.91
N GLY A 609 -6.12 6.00 5.53
CA GLY A 609 -5.07 5.10 5.03
C GLY A 609 -4.23 4.40 6.11
N TYR A 610 -4.67 4.42 7.38
CA TYR A 610 -3.96 3.78 8.49
C TYR A 610 -4.34 2.30 8.70
N LEU A 611 -5.54 1.89 8.28
CA LEU A 611 -6.05 0.53 8.40
C LEU A 611 -6.53 0.01 7.04
N MET A 612 -6.51 -1.31 6.86
CA MET A 612 -7.00 -1.97 5.65
C MET A 612 -8.53 -2.12 5.78
N PRO A 613 -9.35 -1.80 4.77
CA PRO A 613 -10.78 -1.99 4.85
C PRO A 613 -11.16 -3.45 5.18
N GLN A 614 -12.12 -3.64 6.08
CA GLN A 614 -12.73 -4.94 6.34
C GLN A 614 -13.90 -5.23 5.39
N SER A 615 -14.11 -6.51 5.09
CA SER A 615 -15.28 -6.99 4.35
C SER A 615 -16.48 -7.12 5.29
N GLY A 616 -17.68 -6.97 4.73
CA GLY A 616 -18.92 -7.15 5.50
C GLY A 616 -19.18 -8.60 5.89
N GLU A 617 -19.55 -8.83 7.14
CA GLU A 617 -19.84 -10.15 7.69
C GLU A 617 -21.21 -10.17 8.39
N ASN A 618 -21.90 -11.30 8.29
CA ASN A 618 -23.13 -11.56 9.04
C ASN A 618 -22.96 -12.82 9.89
N TRP A 619 -23.65 -12.85 11.02
CA TRP A 619 -23.86 -14.06 11.79
C TRP A 619 -24.72 -15.08 11.02
N PRO A 620 -24.70 -16.37 11.38
CA PRO A 620 -25.47 -17.41 10.69
C PRO A 620 -27.00 -17.17 10.66
N ASP A 621 -27.52 -16.34 11.56
CA ASP A 621 -28.94 -15.93 11.62
C ASP A 621 -29.27 -14.71 10.74
N GLY A 622 -28.26 -14.13 10.08
CA GLY A 622 -28.38 -12.96 9.21
C GLY A 622 -28.23 -11.62 9.93
N GLU A 623 -27.96 -11.59 11.24
CA GLU A 623 -27.60 -10.35 11.93
C GLU A 623 -26.23 -9.84 11.45
N LEU A 624 -26.07 -8.52 11.33
CA LEU A 624 -24.78 -7.91 10.99
C LEU A 624 -23.75 -8.25 12.06
N ARG A 625 -22.63 -8.85 11.64
CA ARG A 625 -21.47 -9.10 12.51
C ARG A 625 -20.45 -7.98 12.37
N LYS A 626 -20.16 -7.58 11.12
CA LYS A 626 -19.27 -6.46 10.78
C LYS A 626 -19.78 -5.71 9.56
N PRO A 627 -19.80 -4.37 9.58
CA PRO A 627 -20.06 -3.60 8.37
C PRO A 627 -18.90 -3.73 7.38
N SER A 628 -19.21 -3.62 6.09
CA SER A 628 -18.17 -3.38 5.10
C SER A 628 -17.62 -1.96 5.26
N GLU A 629 -16.30 -1.85 5.21
CA GLU A 629 -15.57 -0.56 5.17
C GLU A 629 -15.09 -0.21 3.76
N ILE A 630 -15.33 -1.10 2.80
CA ILE A 630 -15.00 -0.87 1.39
C ILE A 630 -15.96 0.19 0.85
N ASP A 631 -15.49 1.44 0.82
CA ASP A 631 -16.17 2.53 0.11
C ASP A 631 -16.08 2.27 -1.39
N LEU A 632 -17.24 1.97 -2.00
CA LEU A 632 -17.35 1.68 -3.42
C LEU A 632 -17.19 2.94 -4.28
N GLU A 633 -17.57 4.11 -3.77
CA GLU A 633 -17.46 5.36 -4.51
C GLU A 633 -16.00 5.80 -4.63
N LEU A 634 -15.16 5.49 -3.63
CA LEU A 634 -13.71 5.71 -3.72
C LEU A 634 -13.02 4.86 -4.80
N ILE A 635 -13.64 3.76 -5.25
CA ILE A 635 -13.07 2.84 -6.24
C ILE A 635 -13.92 2.69 -7.50
N THR A 636 -15.00 3.46 -7.63
CA THR A 636 -15.78 3.59 -8.86
C THR A 636 -15.28 4.79 -9.62
N LEU A 637 -14.85 4.61 -10.87
CA LEU A 637 -14.28 5.73 -11.62
C LEU A 637 -15.26 6.87 -11.84
N GLY A 638 -14.79 8.08 -11.52
CA GLY A 638 -15.54 9.31 -11.70
C GLY A 638 -16.53 9.60 -10.56
N HIS A 639 -16.57 8.74 -9.54
CA HIS A 639 -17.33 8.97 -8.32
C HIS A 639 -16.44 9.64 -7.26
N THR A 640 -17.07 10.15 -6.21
CA THR A 640 -16.42 10.74 -5.04
C THR A 640 -17.07 10.17 -3.77
N VAL A 641 -16.41 10.32 -2.63
CA VAL A 641 -16.74 9.69 -1.34
C VAL A 641 -18.23 9.49 -1.02
N ASP A 642 -18.56 8.33 -0.43
CA ASP A 642 -19.94 7.91 -0.23
C ASP A 642 -20.68 8.63 0.92
N SER A 643 -22.02 8.54 0.90
CA SER A 643 -22.88 9.12 1.94
C SER A 643 -22.75 8.44 3.32
N ALA A 644 -22.29 7.20 3.38
CA ALA A 644 -22.09 6.46 4.61
C ALA A 644 -20.82 6.92 5.34
N PHE A 645 -19.74 7.22 4.64
CA PHE A 645 -18.55 7.86 5.19
C PHE A 645 -18.84 9.31 5.56
N LYS A 646 -19.61 10.08 4.76
CA LYS A 646 -20.08 11.41 5.20
C LYS A 646 -20.88 11.33 6.50
N GLN A 647 -21.75 10.33 6.61
CA GLN A 647 -22.49 10.08 7.85
C GLN A 647 -21.55 9.65 8.97
N ALA A 648 -20.55 8.81 8.71
CA ALA A 648 -19.56 8.41 9.72
C ALA A 648 -18.69 9.58 10.17
N LEU A 649 -18.30 10.49 9.28
CA LEU A 649 -17.60 11.72 9.59
C LEU A 649 -18.48 12.67 10.43
N ALA A 650 -19.76 12.79 10.07
CA ALA A 650 -20.74 13.58 10.82
C ALA A 650 -21.10 12.95 12.19
N ALA A 651 -21.18 11.63 12.26
CA ALA A 651 -21.57 10.85 13.44
C ALA A 651 -20.40 10.58 14.39
N ALA A 652 -19.17 10.48 13.86
CA ALA A 652 -17.94 10.53 14.63
C ALA A 652 -17.73 11.90 15.27
N TRP A 653 -18.53 12.91 14.89
CA TRP A 653 -18.33 14.34 15.14
C TRP A 653 -16.95 14.78 14.71
N ASP A 654 -16.86 15.52 13.58
CA ASP A 654 -15.62 16.07 12.96
C ASP A 654 -14.48 16.22 13.97
N PRO A 655 -13.75 15.12 14.20
CA PRO A 655 -12.95 14.98 15.38
C PRO A 655 -11.71 15.84 15.26
N LEU A 656 -11.42 16.34 14.05
CA LEU A 656 -10.26 17.17 13.73
C LEU A 656 -10.60 18.64 13.55
N GLY A 657 -11.82 19.03 13.94
CA GLY A 657 -12.24 20.42 14.07
C GLY A 657 -11.88 21.28 12.86
N ASN A 658 -11.82 20.68 11.67
CA ASN A 658 -11.30 21.22 10.41
C ASN A 658 -11.11 20.15 9.30
N LEU A 659 -11.61 18.90 9.40
CA LEU A 659 -11.47 17.94 8.29
C LEU A 659 -12.17 18.41 7.01
N ASP A 660 -13.26 19.15 7.16
CA ASP A 660 -13.81 19.96 6.08
C ASP A 660 -14.72 21.07 6.66
N SER A 661 -14.47 22.32 6.29
CA SER A 661 -15.27 23.47 6.78
C SER A 661 -16.57 23.69 6.02
N ASP A 662 -16.77 22.97 4.90
CA ASP A 662 -17.96 23.09 4.05
C ASP A 662 -18.40 21.71 3.53
N PRO A 663 -19.52 21.15 4.05
CA PRO A 663 -20.10 19.89 3.58
C PRO A 663 -20.37 19.86 2.07
N ALA A 664 -20.56 21.01 1.42
CA ALA A 664 -20.73 21.09 -0.03
C ALA A 664 -19.45 20.74 -0.81
N LEU A 665 -18.27 20.76 -0.17
CA LEU A 665 -17.00 20.27 -0.74
C LEU A 665 -16.92 18.74 -0.79
N THR A 666 -17.85 18.05 -0.11
CA THR A 666 -18.02 16.59 -0.21
C THR A 666 -19.18 16.18 -1.13
N ASP A 667 -19.89 17.12 -1.76
CA ASP A 667 -21.08 16.79 -2.57
C ASP A 667 -20.78 15.71 -3.63
N GLU A 668 -21.73 14.79 -3.81
CA GLU A 668 -21.65 13.74 -4.82
C GLU A 668 -21.48 14.38 -6.21
N GLY A 669 -20.25 14.33 -6.73
CA GLY A 669 -19.89 14.80 -8.04
C GLY A 669 -19.65 13.61 -8.96
N LEU A 670 -20.43 13.51 -10.02
CA LEU A 670 -20.16 12.61 -11.14
C LEU A 670 -19.23 13.32 -12.11
N ARG A 671 -17.97 12.87 -12.15
CA ARG A 671 -16.97 13.31 -13.12
C ARG A 671 -16.98 12.37 -14.33
N ASP A 672 -16.74 12.91 -15.52
CA ASP A 672 -16.45 12.12 -16.73
C ASP A 672 -14.93 11.88 -16.84
N PRO A 673 -14.39 10.77 -16.31
CA PRO A 673 -12.97 10.47 -16.31
C PRO A 673 -12.30 10.62 -17.69
N ILE A 674 -12.93 10.07 -18.73
CA ILE A 674 -12.38 10.05 -20.10
C ILE A 674 -12.25 11.47 -20.68
N ASP A 675 -13.25 12.33 -20.51
CA ASP A 675 -13.25 13.68 -21.12
C ASP A 675 -12.80 14.81 -20.15
N ALA A 676 -12.42 14.50 -18.91
CA ALA A 676 -12.03 15.50 -17.91
C ALA A 676 -10.54 15.89 -17.97
N LEU A 677 -10.24 17.13 -17.54
CA LEU A 677 -8.88 17.66 -17.50
C LEU A 677 -8.04 17.01 -16.37
N ASN A 678 -6.85 16.50 -16.69
CA ASN A 678 -5.94 15.75 -15.81
C ASN A 678 -4.46 15.97 -16.22
N PRO A 679 -3.48 16.12 -15.30
CA PRO A 679 -3.57 15.96 -13.84
C PRO A 679 -3.85 17.23 -13.03
N TRP A 680 -4.55 17.06 -11.91
CA TRP A 680 -4.74 18.07 -10.86
C TRP A 680 -3.50 18.17 -9.98
N LEU A 681 -3.31 19.34 -9.36
CA LEU A 681 -2.35 19.49 -8.27
C LEU A 681 -2.95 18.94 -6.98
N PRO A 682 -2.14 18.52 -6.00
CA PRO A 682 -2.63 18.08 -4.70
C PRO A 682 -3.37 19.22 -3.99
N VAL A 683 -4.23 18.84 -3.04
CA VAL A 683 -4.95 19.80 -2.18
C VAL A 683 -3.94 20.64 -1.41
N ARG A 684 -4.14 21.97 -1.38
CA ARG A 684 -3.23 22.93 -0.74
C ARG A 684 -3.92 23.84 0.25
N THR A 685 -3.12 24.48 1.11
CA THR A 685 -3.54 25.65 1.89
C THR A 685 -3.93 26.83 0.98
N THR A 686 -4.46 27.91 1.53
CA THR A 686 -4.56 29.19 0.80
C THR A 686 -3.38 30.09 1.14
N LYS A 687 -2.94 30.91 0.17
CA LYS A 687 -1.92 31.94 0.40
C LYS A 687 -2.26 32.81 1.63
N GLY A 688 -1.39 32.77 2.64
CA GLY A 688 -1.55 33.52 3.89
C GLY A 688 -2.21 32.72 5.03
N GLN A 689 -2.82 31.57 4.73
CA GLN A 689 -3.05 30.54 5.74
C GLN A 689 -1.71 29.85 6.02
N LYS A 690 -1.48 29.55 7.29
CA LYS A 690 -0.36 28.68 7.66
C LYS A 690 -0.85 27.23 7.56
N PRO A 691 -0.02 26.30 7.08
CA PRO A 691 -0.29 24.89 7.35
C PRO A 691 -0.44 24.71 8.88
N PRO A 692 -1.17 23.68 9.34
CA PRO A 692 -1.27 23.40 10.77
C PRO A 692 0.14 23.26 11.36
N ASN A 693 0.28 23.66 12.62
CA ASN A 693 1.56 23.90 13.26
C ASN A 693 2.21 22.59 13.72
N PHE A 694 2.56 21.74 12.76
CA PHE A 694 3.26 20.48 12.95
C PHE A 694 4.75 20.65 12.68
N GLY A 695 5.60 19.89 13.36
CA GLY A 695 7.07 20.06 13.40
C GLY A 695 7.70 20.47 12.08
N GLY A 696 8.68 21.39 12.12
CA GLY A 696 9.23 22.13 10.97
C GLY A 696 9.98 21.31 9.89
N ILE A 697 9.69 20.02 9.77
CA ILE A 697 10.13 19.15 8.69
C ILE A 697 9.05 19.23 7.60
N ALA A 698 9.29 20.15 6.67
CA ALA A 698 8.43 20.58 5.55
C ALA A 698 7.35 21.63 5.91
N ASN A 699 7.65 22.89 5.57
CA ASN A 699 6.64 23.89 5.23
C ASN A 699 5.95 23.51 3.90
N ASP A 700 5.51 22.26 3.73
CA ASP A 700 4.76 21.87 2.52
C ASP A 700 3.40 22.58 2.58
N ASP A 701 3.06 23.25 1.49
CA ASP A 701 1.78 23.91 1.35
C ASP A 701 0.66 22.95 0.92
N ALA A 702 1.03 21.72 0.51
CA ALA A 702 0.12 20.61 0.30
C ALA A 702 -0.44 20.08 1.64
N VAL A 703 -1.75 19.81 1.66
CA VAL A 703 -2.51 19.33 2.81
C VAL A 703 -3.43 18.18 2.42
N GLU A 704 -3.09 17.44 1.36
CA GLU A 704 -3.83 16.25 0.93
C GLU A 704 -4.05 15.25 2.09
N TYR A 705 -3.11 15.17 3.02
CA TYR A 705 -3.21 14.35 4.22
C TYR A 705 -4.37 14.66 5.14
N GLN A 706 -4.98 15.83 4.99
CA GLN A 706 -6.17 16.21 5.75
C GLN A 706 -7.45 15.62 5.17
N ARG A 707 -7.48 15.22 3.89
CA ARG A 707 -8.69 14.61 3.30
C ARG A 707 -8.33 13.69 2.13
N PRO A 708 -7.55 12.63 2.36
CA PRO A 708 -7.11 11.75 1.28
C PRO A 708 -8.27 11.08 0.53
N TRP A 709 -9.47 11.00 1.13
CA TRP A 709 -10.70 10.50 0.49
C TRP A 709 -11.35 11.51 -0.47
N ALA A 710 -11.06 12.80 -0.37
CA ALA A 710 -11.67 13.81 -1.23
C ALA A 710 -10.90 13.94 -2.56
N PHE A 711 -11.65 14.15 -3.63
CA PHE A 711 -11.04 14.45 -4.93
C PHE A 711 -10.34 15.83 -4.89
N PRO A 712 -9.19 16.02 -5.56
CA PRO A 712 -8.42 17.26 -5.46
C PRO A 712 -8.96 18.40 -6.33
N ASP A 713 -10.28 18.55 -6.50
CA ASP A 713 -10.87 19.68 -7.25
C ASP A 713 -10.98 20.96 -6.40
N ARG A 714 -11.02 20.79 -5.08
CA ARG A 714 -11.17 21.87 -4.10
C ARG A 714 -9.98 21.94 -3.14
N THR A 715 -9.82 23.07 -2.43
CA THR A 715 -8.89 23.27 -1.30
C THR A 715 -9.65 23.30 0.04
N ASN A 716 -8.95 23.44 1.17
CA ASN A 716 -9.55 23.56 2.51
C ASN A 716 -9.92 25.03 2.88
N ASP A 717 -10.03 25.93 1.90
CA ASP A 717 -10.42 27.32 2.17
C ASP A 717 -11.93 27.44 2.43
N PRO A 718 -12.38 28.01 3.57
CA PRO A 718 -13.80 28.26 3.81
C PRO A 718 -14.39 29.36 2.92
N ASP A 719 -13.58 30.13 2.19
CA ASP A 719 -14.03 31.13 1.21
C ASP A 719 -14.19 30.47 -0.18
N PRO A 720 -15.42 30.33 -0.71
CA PRO A 720 -15.66 29.75 -2.04
C PRO A 720 -14.93 30.48 -3.17
N LYS A 721 -14.45 31.71 -2.96
CA LYS A 721 -13.65 32.44 -3.95
C LYS A 721 -12.18 31.99 -4.03
N LYS A 722 -11.77 31.09 -3.15
CA LYS A 722 -10.40 30.59 -3.01
C LYS A 722 -10.32 29.08 -2.86
N ALA A 723 -11.47 28.41 -2.83
CA ALA A 723 -11.58 26.99 -2.58
C ALA A 723 -11.38 26.09 -3.82
N GLY A 724 -11.13 26.62 -5.02
CA GLY A 724 -10.85 25.79 -6.20
C GLY A 724 -9.36 25.44 -6.35
N ASN A 725 -9.07 24.30 -6.97
CA ASN A 725 -7.70 23.80 -7.21
C ASN A 725 -7.24 23.96 -8.69
N TYR A 726 -5.97 23.62 -8.95
CA TYR A 726 -5.28 23.84 -10.24
C TYR A 726 -4.91 22.55 -10.96
N LEU A 727 -4.54 22.69 -12.24
CA LEU A 727 -3.98 21.62 -13.07
C LEU A 727 -2.47 21.80 -13.30
N GLU A 728 -1.74 20.68 -13.32
CA GLU A 728 -0.36 20.62 -13.82
C GLU A 728 -0.37 20.54 -15.35
N ALA A 729 0.49 21.33 -16.02
CA ALA A 729 0.61 21.34 -17.47
C ALA A 729 1.95 20.74 -17.93
N PRO A 730 2.02 20.06 -19.09
CA PRO A 730 0.91 19.79 -20.01
C PRO A 730 -0.08 18.78 -19.45
N LEU A 731 -1.32 18.79 -19.94
CA LEU A 731 -2.29 17.74 -19.62
C LEU A 731 -1.97 16.45 -20.34
N THR A 732 -2.44 15.34 -19.78
CA THR A 732 -2.24 14.00 -20.31
C THR A 732 -3.57 13.25 -20.35
N ALA A 733 -3.67 12.23 -21.20
CA ALA A 733 -4.86 11.40 -21.24
C ALA A 733 -4.94 10.51 -20.00
N ALA A 734 -6.11 10.47 -19.38
CA ALA A 734 -6.43 9.45 -18.38
C ALA A 734 -6.58 8.07 -19.04
N GLY A 735 -6.76 7.02 -18.23
CA GLY A 735 -6.87 5.64 -18.73
C GLY A 735 -8.06 5.43 -19.67
N PRO A 736 -8.16 4.25 -20.33
CA PRO A 736 -9.24 3.96 -21.26
C PRO A 736 -10.60 3.65 -20.62
N TYR A 737 -10.75 3.93 -19.33
CA TYR A 737 -11.85 3.43 -18.53
C TYR A 737 -12.99 4.44 -18.44
N PRO A 738 -14.23 4.05 -18.80
CA PRO A 738 -15.36 4.94 -18.69
C PRO A 738 -15.74 5.21 -17.23
N GLN A 739 -16.54 6.26 -17.02
CA GLN A 739 -17.27 6.48 -15.78
C GLN A 739 -18.01 5.20 -15.35
N ASP A 740 -18.18 5.01 -14.05
CA ASP A 740 -18.84 3.86 -13.42
C ASP A 740 -18.04 2.53 -13.50
N THR A 741 -16.81 2.55 -14.02
CA THR A 741 -15.97 1.34 -14.06
C THR A 741 -15.51 0.96 -12.65
N MET A 742 -15.76 -0.30 -12.28
CA MET A 742 -15.33 -0.91 -11.02
C MET A 742 -14.02 -1.71 -11.17
N PRO A 743 -13.24 -1.92 -10.10
CA PRO A 743 -11.92 -2.53 -10.19
C PRO A 743 -11.92 -3.98 -10.68
N ASN A 744 -13.00 -4.74 -10.51
CA ASN A 744 -13.11 -6.11 -11.02
C ASN A 744 -12.99 -6.17 -12.55
N ARG A 745 -13.25 -5.06 -13.26
CA ARG A 745 -13.08 -4.98 -14.72
C ARG A 745 -11.60 -5.08 -15.13
N LEU A 746 -10.67 -4.62 -14.29
CA LEU A 746 -9.22 -4.77 -14.49
C LEU A 746 -8.81 -6.26 -14.49
N LEU A 747 -9.62 -7.15 -13.91
CA LEU A 747 -9.28 -8.57 -13.77
C LEU A 747 -10.13 -9.47 -14.66
N SER A 748 -10.81 -8.91 -15.67
CA SER A 748 -11.78 -9.65 -16.49
C SER A 748 -11.15 -10.63 -17.48
N THR A 749 -9.91 -10.37 -17.93
CA THR A 749 -9.19 -11.10 -19.00
C THR A 749 -9.87 -11.13 -20.36
N THR A 750 -10.91 -10.31 -20.55
CA THR A 750 -11.76 -10.33 -21.76
C THR A 750 -11.72 -9.01 -22.54
N ALA A 751 -11.07 -7.97 -22.02
CA ALA A 751 -11.03 -6.69 -22.70
C ALA A 751 -10.45 -6.82 -24.12
N PRO A 752 -11.04 -6.09 -25.11
CA PRO A 752 -10.44 -5.92 -26.42
C PRO A 752 -9.03 -5.33 -26.29
N THR A 753 -8.10 -5.78 -27.11
CA THR A 753 -6.70 -5.30 -27.15
C THR A 753 -6.19 -5.32 -28.59
N SER A 754 -5.03 -4.69 -28.84
CA SER A 754 -4.42 -4.65 -30.17
C SER A 754 -2.90 -4.75 -30.07
N ASN A 755 -2.33 -5.83 -30.59
CA ASN A 755 -0.87 -5.99 -30.68
C ASN A 755 -0.20 -4.89 -31.51
N ALA A 756 -0.89 -4.34 -32.52
CA ALA A 756 -0.39 -3.20 -33.27
C ALA A 756 -0.35 -1.92 -32.43
N ALA A 757 -1.36 -1.67 -31.58
CA ALA A 757 -1.35 -0.51 -30.69
C ALA A 757 -0.26 -0.62 -29.63
N ARG A 758 0.01 -1.84 -29.10
CA ARG A 758 1.13 -2.09 -28.19
C ARG A 758 2.47 -1.65 -28.80
N VAL A 759 2.74 -1.99 -30.07
CA VAL A 759 3.97 -1.55 -30.78
C VAL A 759 4.09 -0.03 -30.82
N ASP A 760 2.99 0.68 -31.07
CA ASP A 760 3.01 2.13 -31.12
C ASP A 760 3.40 2.75 -29.77
N TYR A 761 2.81 2.27 -28.67
CA TYR A 761 3.19 2.70 -27.31
C TYR A 761 4.63 2.34 -26.97
N GLU A 762 5.06 1.10 -27.25
CA GLU A 762 6.41 0.61 -27.00
C GLU A 762 7.47 1.37 -27.82
N GLY A 763 7.08 1.84 -29.01
CA GLY A 763 7.89 2.58 -29.97
C GLY A 763 7.84 4.10 -29.80
N ALA A 764 7.02 4.63 -28.88
CA ALA A 764 6.90 6.06 -28.64
C ALA A 764 8.26 6.69 -28.33
N GLY A 765 8.57 7.79 -29.01
CA GLY A 765 9.88 8.46 -28.92
C GLY A 765 9.94 9.54 -27.84
N CYS A 766 8.78 10.05 -27.44
CA CYS A 766 8.61 11.16 -26.51
C CYS A 766 7.20 11.14 -25.90
N PRO A 767 6.96 11.86 -24.78
CA PRO A 767 5.62 12.05 -24.20
C PRO A 767 4.51 12.42 -25.20
N SER A 768 4.81 13.33 -26.14
CA SER A 768 3.81 13.77 -27.14
C SER A 768 3.44 12.69 -28.17
N ASP A 769 4.32 11.73 -28.44
CA ASP A 769 3.98 10.56 -29.26
C ASP A 769 2.95 9.71 -28.51
N THR A 770 3.19 9.43 -27.22
CA THR A 770 2.26 8.69 -26.36
C THR A 770 0.90 9.36 -26.26
N ASP A 771 0.85 10.68 -26.03
CA ASP A 771 -0.40 11.43 -25.99
C ASP A 771 -1.15 11.38 -27.33
N SER A 772 -0.41 11.35 -28.45
CA SER A 772 -0.99 11.19 -29.79
C SER A 772 -1.61 9.81 -29.98
N HIS A 773 -0.96 8.76 -29.47
CA HIS A 773 -1.50 7.40 -29.46
C HIS A 773 -2.73 7.27 -28.55
N ASN A 774 -2.69 7.86 -27.36
CA ASN A 774 -3.85 7.93 -26.47
C ASN A 774 -5.05 8.61 -27.16
N SER A 775 -4.81 9.76 -27.80
CA SER A 775 -5.80 10.46 -28.64
C SER A 775 -6.39 9.61 -29.76
N GLN A 776 -5.64 8.63 -30.29
CA GLN A 776 -6.03 7.77 -31.40
C GLN A 776 -6.78 6.52 -30.94
N TYR A 777 -6.31 5.87 -29.88
CA TYR A 777 -6.74 4.53 -29.49
C TYR A 777 -7.85 4.50 -28.44
N ILE A 778 -7.79 5.40 -27.47
CA ILE A 778 -8.76 5.45 -26.37
C ILE A 778 -10.08 6.10 -26.83
N GLN A 779 -10.02 6.93 -27.89
CA GLN A 779 -11.17 7.58 -28.55
C GLN A 779 -12.10 8.34 -27.59
N HIS A 780 -11.67 9.54 -27.18
CA HIS A 780 -12.48 10.49 -26.42
C HIS A 780 -13.80 10.86 -27.17
N PRO A 781 -14.99 10.70 -26.55
CA PRO A 781 -16.30 10.97 -27.16
C PRO A 781 -16.45 12.37 -27.78
N SER A 782 -15.73 13.35 -27.23
CA SER A 782 -15.61 14.73 -27.73
C SER A 782 -15.14 14.87 -29.19
N ARG A 783 -14.64 13.79 -29.83
CA ARG A 783 -14.22 13.77 -31.25
C ARG A 783 -15.16 13.04 -32.22
N GLY A 784 -16.37 12.66 -31.78
CA GLY A 784 -17.44 12.20 -32.68
C GLY A 784 -17.33 10.75 -33.18
N GLN A 785 -16.50 9.91 -32.56
CA GLN A 785 -16.50 8.47 -32.77
C GLN A 785 -17.20 7.78 -31.58
N ARG A 786 -18.39 7.22 -31.82
CA ARG A 786 -19.07 6.32 -30.86
C ARG A 786 -18.57 4.90 -31.11
N GLY A 787 -17.46 4.53 -30.49
CA GLY A 787 -17.06 3.14 -30.26
C GLY A 787 -17.01 2.87 -28.76
N GLU A 788 -17.09 1.61 -28.34
CA GLU A 788 -16.66 1.23 -26.99
C GLU A 788 -15.16 1.57 -26.87
N SER A 789 -14.77 2.35 -25.86
CA SER A 789 -13.35 2.64 -25.57
C SER A 789 -12.60 1.31 -25.55
N MET A 790 -11.58 1.17 -26.41
CA MET A 790 -10.71 0.00 -26.38
C MET A 790 -9.59 0.28 -25.38
N ASN A 791 -9.30 -0.66 -24.49
CA ASN A 791 -8.06 -0.66 -23.73
C ASN A 791 -6.96 -1.25 -24.65
N PRO A 792 -6.13 -0.43 -25.32
CA PRO A 792 -5.26 -0.92 -26.39
C PRO A 792 -4.23 -1.94 -25.89
N LEU A 793 -3.78 -1.83 -24.64
CA LEU A 793 -2.86 -2.79 -24.02
C LEU A 793 -3.57 -4.05 -23.51
N GLY A 794 -4.89 -3.99 -23.28
CA GLY A 794 -5.70 -5.07 -22.69
C GLY A 794 -5.65 -5.06 -21.16
N ASP A 795 -6.35 -6.01 -20.52
CA ASP A 795 -6.35 -6.14 -19.05
C ASP A 795 -4.96 -6.55 -18.51
N PRO A 796 -4.60 -6.19 -17.27
CA PRO A 796 -3.38 -6.57 -16.56
C PRO A 796 -2.84 -7.97 -16.85
N ALA A 797 -3.67 -9.02 -16.73
CA ALA A 797 -3.22 -10.39 -16.95
C ALA A 797 -2.87 -10.68 -18.43
N VAL A 798 -3.63 -10.12 -19.37
CA VAL A 798 -3.40 -10.32 -20.82
C VAL A 798 -2.15 -9.56 -21.25
N PHE A 799 -1.98 -8.34 -20.77
CA PHE A 799 -0.79 -7.54 -21.07
C PHE A 799 0.47 -8.12 -20.41
N SER A 800 0.37 -8.59 -19.16
CA SER A 800 1.46 -9.28 -18.46
C SER A 800 1.91 -10.54 -19.21
N ALA A 801 0.97 -11.35 -19.71
CA ALA A 801 1.31 -12.54 -20.49
C ALA A 801 2.08 -12.15 -21.78
N TYR A 802 1.61 -11.13 -22.50
CA TYR A 802 2.30 -10.58 -23.66
C TYR A 802 3.71 -10.08 -23.30
N LEU A 803 3.85 -9.32 -22.21
CA LEU A 803 5.15 -8.83 -21.75
C LEU A 803 6.08 -9.96 -21.35
N ILE A 804 5.59 -11.06 -20.76
CA ILE A 804 6.41 -12.25 -20.49
C ILE A 804 7.01 -12.75 -21.81
N GLY A 805 6.21 -12.89 -22.86
CA GLY A 805 6.68 -13.28 -24.17
C GLY A 805 7.75 -12.32 -24.71
N GLN A 806 7.49 -11.02 -24.67
CA GLN A 806 8.41 -10.01 -25.22
C GLN A 806 9.71 -9.89 -24.41
N ILE A 807 9.64 -9.79 -23.09
CA ILE A 807 10.80 -9.61 -22.21
C ILE A 807 11.65 -10.87 -22.17
N ALA A 808 11.04 -12.05 -22.08
CA ALA A 808 11.78 -13.30 -22.02
C ALA A 808 12.36 -13.67 -23.40
N ASN A 809 11.60 -13.47 -24.48
CA ASN A 809 11.84 -14.16 -25.75
C ASN A 809 11.99 -13.23 -26.97
N ASN A 810 11.86 -11.91 -26.86
CA ASN A 810 12.15 -10.98 -27.95
C ASN A 810 13.44 -10.18 -27.69
N PRO A 811 14.55 -10.49 -28.38
CA PRO A 811 15.82 -9.79 -28.17
C PRO A 811 15.77 -8.31 -28.58
N ARG A 812 14.76 -7.88 -29.36
CA ARG A 812 14.57 -6.48 -29.76
C ARG A 812 13.71 -5.67 -28.80
N PHE A 813 13.09 -6.30 -27.81
CA PHE A 813 12.29 -5.57 -26.82
C PHE A 813 13.19 -4.73 -25.92
N ILE A 814 12.87 -3.43 -25.83
CA ILE A 814 13.60 -2.42 -25.05
C ILE A 814 12.66 -1.39 -24.39
N ALA A 815 11.35 -1.60 -24.47
CA ALA A 815 10.40 -0.67 -23.87
C ALA A 815 10.43 -0.81 -22.35
N ASN A 816 10.51 0.33 -21.65
CA ASN A 816 10.46 0.43 -20.21
C ASN A 816 9.33 1.39 -19.87
N PHE A 817 8.30 0.88 -19.22
CA PHE A 817 7.13 1.67 -18.87
C PHE A 817 7.32 2.33 -17.50
N ASN A 818 6.75 3.52 -17.34
CA ASN A 818 6.61 4.16 -16.04
C ASN A 818 5.50 3.43 -15.27
N LEU A 819 5.86 2.76 -14.17
CA LEU A 819 4.93 1.89 -13.47
C LEU A 819 3.85 2.70 -12.77
N ASP A 820 4.20 3.79 -12.08
CA ASP A 820 3.27 4.68 -11.38
C ASP A 820 2.37 5.53 -12.29
N ALA A 821 2.51 5.40 -13.61
CA ALA A 821 1.80 6.16 -14.63
C ALA A 821 1.83 7.69 -14.36
N ASP A 822 3.00 8.23 -14.01
CA ASP A 822 3.14 9.63 -13.53
C ASP A 822 2.58 10.69 -14.50
N ARG A 823 2.49 10.33 -15.77
CA ARG A 823 2.03 11.20 -16.85
C ARG A 823 0.85 10.57 -17.61
N GLY A 824 0.11 9.68 -16.96
CA GLY A 824 -1.05 9.02 -17.55
C GLY A 824 -0.72 7.70 -18.23
N TYR A 825 -1.69 7.19 -19.00
CA TYR A 825 -1.69 5.83 -19.51
C TYR A 825 -0.56 5.54 -20.53
N ALA A 826 0.08 4.39 -20.35
CA ALA A 826 1.09 3.81 -21.24
C ALA A 826 2.36 4.67 -21.48
N TYR A 827 2.66 5.60 -20.57
CA TYR A 827 3.91 6.36 -20.63
C TYR A 827 5.12 5.46 -20.41
N LEU A 828 6.16 5.70 -21.21
CA LEU A 828 7.47 5.12 -20.98
C LEU A 828 8.20 5.85 -19.86
N CYS A 829 9.23 5.21 -19.29
CA CYS A 829 10.17 5.84 -18.37
C CYS A 829 10.66 7.17 -18.97
N TRP A 830 10.61 8.24 -18.18
CA TRP A 830 10.88 9.60 -18.63
C TRP A 830 11.71 10.38 -17.61
N ASP A 831 12.43 11.40 -18.06
CA ASP A 831 13.15 12.33 -17.20
C ASP A 831 12.77 13.79 -17.51
N TRP A 832 13.08 14.69 -16.58
CA TRP A 832 13.00 16.12 -16.79
C TRP A 832 13.97 16.54 -17.91
N ASP A 833 13.59 17.51 -18.72
CA ASP A 833 14.57 18.21 -19.54
C ASP A 833 15.49 19.00 -18.61
N ARG A 834 16.77 18.65 -18.59
CA ARG A 834 17.75 19.22 -17.65
C ARG A 834 18.61 20.29 -18.29
N MET A 835 18.93 21.32 -17.52
CA MET A 835 19.98 22.28 -17.87
C MET A 835 21.36 21.61 -17.79
N LYS A 836 22.33 22.11 -18.56
CA LYS A 836 23.72 21.64 -18.44
C LYS A 836 24.25 21.94 -17.04
N ALA A 837 24.85 20.95 -16.40
CA ALA A 837 25.50 21.13 -15.09
C ALA A 837 26.60 22.20 -15.17
N GLY A 838 26.46 23.24 -14.35
CA GLY A 838 27.44 24.32 -14.17
C GLY A 838 28.16 24.25 -12.82
N GLN A 839 29.08 25.17 -12.56
CA GLN A 839 29.80 25.24 -11.26
C GLN A 839 28.90 25.53 -10.05
N ASP A 840 27.70 26.09 -10.28
CA ASP A 840 26.70 26.42 -9.27
C ASP A 840 25.49 25.46 -9.30
N ALA A 841 25.70 24.19 -9.65
CA ALA A 841 24.64 23.18 -9.67
C ALA A 841 23.98 23.06 -8.27
N PRO A 842 22.64 22.98 -8.19
CA PRO A 842 21.95 22.70 -6.94
C PRO A 842 22.35 21.31 -6.43
N LYS A 843 22.06 21.09 -5.14
CA LYS A 843 22.38 19.85 -4.46
C LYS A 843 21.12 19.20 -3.92
N ASP A 844 21.11 17.87 -3.93
CA ASP A 844 20.04 17.07 -3.34
C ASP A 844 20.12 17.06 -1.79
N GLY A 845 19.25 16.27 -1.15
CA GLY A 845 19.21 16.09 0.30
C GLY A 845 20.49 15.49 0.90
N GLN A 846 21.34 14.84 0.09
CA GLN A 846 22.61 14.24 0.49
C GLN A 846 23.84 15.05 0.03
N LEU A 847 23.62 16.26 -0.49
CA LEU A 847 24.63 17.19 -0.98
C LEU A 847 25.30 16.80 -2.31
N HIS A 848 24.73 15.85 -3.06
CA HIS A 848 25.18 15.52 -4.40
C HIS A 848 24.75 16.62 -5.38
N PRO A 849 25.68 17.16 -6.20
CA PRO A 849 25.32 18.12 -7.23
C PRO A 849 24.58 17.40 -8.37
N PHE A 850 23.49 18.02 -8.86
CA PHE A 850 22.72 17.47 -9.98
C PHE A 850 22.39 18.53 -11.05
N PRO A 851 22.17 18.12 -12.31
CA PRO A 851 21.69 19.02 -13.35
C PRO A 851 20.21 19.38 -13.10
N PRO A 852 19.85 20.66 -12.87
CA PRO A 852 18.49 21.03 -12.53
C PRO A 852 17.53 20.91 -13.72
N PRO A 853 16.25 20.61 -13.50
CA PRO A 853 15.20 20.74 -14.51
C PRO A 853 15.17 22.14 -15.13
N VAL A 854 14.85 22.23 -16.42
CA VAL A 854 14.58 23.49 -17.13
C VAL A 854 13.36 24.19 -16.54
N VAL A 855 12.33 23.40 -16.20
CA VAL A 855 11.14 23.83 -15.48
C VAL A 855 11.03 23.03 -14.20
N TRP A 856 11.06 23.70 -13.06
CA TRP A 856 10.94 23.04 -11.76
C TRP A 856 9.53 22.48 -11.55
N PRO A 857 9.41 21.21 -11.14
CA PRO A 857 8.12 20.59 -10.87
C PRO A 857 7.51 21.02 -9.53
N GLU A 858 6.23 20.70 -9.38
CA GLU A 858 5.51 20.81 -8.11
C GLU A 858 6.26 20.09 -6.98
N GLY A 859 6.43 20.75 -5.83
CA GLY A 859 7.12 20.20 -4.65
C GLY A 859 8.62 20.52 -4.57
N ALA A 860 9.21 21.15 -5.61
CA ALA A 860 10.56 21.69 -5.55
C ALA A 860 10.60 23.07 -4.85
N ASP A 861 11.68 23.38 -4.13
CA ASP A 861 11.85 24.68 -3.44
C ASP A 861 11.83 25.88 -4.40
N ALA A 862 12.24 25.66 -5.66
CA ALA A 862 12.27 26.68 -6.71
C ALA A 862 10.95 26.78 -7.51
N TRP A 863 9.97 25.93 -7.21
CA TRP A 863 8.65 25.97 -7.85
C TRP A 863 7.84 27.15 -7.33
N VAL A 864 7.17 27.84 -8.25
CA VAL A 864 6.33 28.99 -7.91
C VAL A 864 4.90 28.52 -7.74
N ARG A 865 4.45 28.49 -6.49
CA ARG A 865 3.08 28.15 -6.12
C ARG A 865 2.06 29.11 -6.77
N PRO A 866 0.99 28.59 -7.39
CA PRO A 866 -0.13 29.39 -7.91
C PRO A 866 -0.89 30.14 -6.80
N ASP A 867 -1.56 31.26 -7.16
CA ASP A 867 -2.60 31.84 -6.29
C ASP A 867 -3.81 30.88 -6.21
N PRO A 868 -4.83 31.05 -5.35
CA PRO A 868 -6.05 30.22 -5.34
C PRO A 868 -7.09 30.63 -6.41
N VAL A 869 -7.89 29.69 -6.95
CA VAL A 869 -9.03 30.00 -7.84
C VAL A 869 -10.40 29.92 -7.13
N PRO A 870 -11.42 30.65 -7.63
CA PRO A 870 -12.80 30.46 -7.18
C PRO A 870 -13.37 29.08 -7.53
N VAL A 871 -14.20 28.54 -6.62
CA VAL A 871 -15.05 27.37 -6.87
C VAL A 871 -16.00 27.66 -8.03
N ASP A 872 -16.36 26.62 -8.80
CA ASP A 872 -17.20 26.69 -10.00
C ASP A 872 -16.60 27.48 -11.18
N THR A 873 -15.30 27.77 -11.16
CA THR A 873 -14.57 28.23 -12.34
C THR A 873 -13.79 27.09 -12.97
N ASP A 874 -13.67 27.11 -14.29
CA ASP A 874 -12.87 26.09 -14.99
C ASP A 874 -11.45 26.08 -14.42
N PRO A 875 -10.94 24.93 -13.97
CA PRO A 875 -9.61 24.83 -13.40
C PRO A 875 -8.58 25.34 -14.39
N GLN A 876 -7.72 26.24 -13.92
CA GLN A 876 -6.71 26.86 -14.76
C GLN A 876 -5.38 26.13 -14.66
N TYR A 877 -4.59 26.22 -15.73
CA TYR A 877 -3.21 25.77 -15.72
C TYR A 877 -2.36 26.73 -14.90
N ALA A 878 -1.65 26.17 -13.93
CA ALA A 878 -0.98 26.92 -12.89
C ALA A 878 0.44 27.37 -13.25
N ASN A 879 1.11 26.68 -14.18
CA ASN A 879 2.50 26.95 -14.51
C ASN A 879 2.63 27.85 -15.76
N PRO A 880 3.25 29.04 -15.68
CA PRO A 880 3.48 29.88 -16.85
C PRO A 880 4.36 29.20 -17.92
N LEU A 881 5.08 28.13 -17.55
CA LEU A 881 5.82 27.26 -18.46
C LEU A 881 5.43 25.79 -18.19
N PRO A 882 4.89 25.05 -19.16
CA PRO A 882 4.59 23.62 -18.98
C PRO A 882 5.84 22.83 -18.58
N LEU A 883 5.65 21.72 -17.86
CA LEU A 883 6.71 20.74 -17.60
C LEU A 883 7.35 20.28 -18.91
N GLN A 884 8.66 20.10 -18.88
CA GLN A 884 9.45 19.67 -20.03
C GLN A 884 10.09 18.33 -19.73
N LEU A 885 9.74 17.34 -20.54
CA LEU A 885 10.00 15.92 -20.30
C LEU A 885 10.51 15.25 -21.58
N HIS A 886 11.37 14.26 -21.44
CA HIS A 886 11.80 13.39 -22.54
C HIS A 886 11.84 11.92 -22.11
N TYR A 887 11.87 11.02 -23.08
CA TYR A 887 12.17 9.61 -22.85
C TYR A 887 13.68 9.39 -23.07
N PRO A 888 14.44 9.00 -22.04
CA PRO A 888 15.89 8.78 -22.17
C PRO A 888 16.22 7.83 -23.33
N GLY A 889 17.25 8.20 -24.11
CA GLY A 889 17.73 7.40 -25.24
C GLY A 889 16.82 7.36 -26.47
N ARG A 890 15.74 8.16 -26.50
CA ARG A 890 14.76 8.16 -27.59
C ARG A 890 14.61 9.53 -28.25
N GLU A 891 14.28 9.53 -29.53
CA GLU A 891 14.00 10.74 -30.32
C GLU A 891 12.51 10.82 -30.63
N CYS A 892 11.95 12.03 -30.55
CA CYS A 892 10.53 12.29 -30.79
C CYS A 892 10.18 12.08 -32.28
N ASN A 893 9.17 11.26 -32.58
CA ASN A 893 8.79 10.95 -33.96
C ASN A 893 7.84 12.00 -34.56
N VAL A 894 7.02 12.65 -33.72
CA VAL A 894 6.13 13.72 -34.15
C VAL A 894 6.91 15.04 -34.29
N GLN A 895 6.96 15.60 -35.50
CA GLN A 895 7.34 17.00 -35.68
C GLN A 895 6.26 17.86 -35.03
N SER A 896 6.59 18.53 -33.93
CA SER A 896 5.70 19.39 -33.15
C SER A 896 4.83 20.29 -34.04
N GLU A 897 3.55 19.98 -34.21
CA GLU A 897 2.55 21.03 -34.48
C GLU A 897 2.12 21.59 -33.13
N PRO A 898 2.18 22.91 -32.92
CA PRO A 898 1.77 23.51 -31.66
C PRO A 898 0.25 23.38 -31.52
N ARG A 899 -0.23 22.47 -30.69
CA ARG A 899 -1.64 22.46 -30.32
C ARG A 899 -1.86 23.37 -29.11
N ILE A 900 -2.34 24.57 -29.41
CA ILE A 900 -3.11 25.42 -28.51
C ILE A 900 -4.58 25.17 -28.86
N GLN A 901 -5.37 24.66 -27.92
CA GLN A 901 -6.61 25.26 -27.40
C GLN A 901 -7.29 24.31 -26.41
#